data_AF-A0A8S1ZWM9-F1
#
_entry.id   AF-A0A8S1ZWM9-F1
#
_cell.length_a   1.000
_cell.length_b   1.000
_cell.length_c   1.000
_cell.angle_alpha   90.00
_cell.angle_beta   90.00
_cell.angle_gamma   90.00
#
_symmetry.space_group_name_H-M   'P 1'
#
loop_
_entity.id
_entity.type
_entity.pdbx_description
1 polymer ?
#
loop_
_entity_poly.entity_id
_entity_poly.type
_entity_poly.pdbx_seq_one_letter_code
_entity_poly.pdbx_strand_id
1 'polypeptide(L)'
;MGSFVKEETSSLMTDFLEKCGGYAVVDGGFATELQRHGADINDPLWSAKCLITSPHLVTKFYKVSIESARFLRCASSGRVMREPSMLVREAAAEQLEETQSDWLSLCWWPTHLKSTHNDASDLDNGTDDLPSFTEFSFDQLRAATCGFSTDSIVSEHGVKAPNVVYKGRLEDDRWIAVKRFNRSAWPDTRQFLEEAKAVGQLRNERLANLIGFCCEGDERLLVAEFMPFETLSKHLFHWDSQPMKWSMRLRVALYLAQALEYCSSKGRALYHDLNAYRILFDQDGNPRLSCFGLMKNSRDGKSYSTNLAFTPPEYLRTGRVIPESVVYSFGTLLLDLLSGKHIPPSHALDLIRGKNFLMLMDSCLDGHYMQPMDGLYLKKLVYPYDVHLDYLESGANIIITASYQATIQGFVAKGLSVGEAESLLRRSVEITYEAREIFYNRCTKGSWDFVYAGKASRRPILVAASVGSYGAYLADGSEYSGIYGDSVSKETLKDFHRRRVQILANSGADLIAFETIPNKLEAEAYADLLEEDINIPAWFSFTSKDGVTVPRGDSVVECAKVADSCTKVVAIGINCTAPRYIHDLIISLRQVTRKPIVVYPNSGEIYDGLNKKWIKSEGESEEDFVSYVSKWRDAGASLFGGCCRTTPNTIRAIAKVLSGESPAASKPKFRQ
;
A
#
# COMPACT_ATOMS: atom_id res chain seq x y z
N MET A 1 -2.79 -46.62 -13.06
CA MET A 1 -2.87 -45.18 -12.75
C MET A 1 -1.66 -44.62 -11.96
N GLY A 2 -0.69 -45.44 -11.51
CA GLY A 2 0.46 -44.95 -10.72
C GLY A 2 1.74 -44.56 -11.48
N SER A 3 1.80 -44.72 -12.81
CA SER A 3 2.99 -44.38 -13.61
C SER A 3 2.95 -42.98 -14.24
N PHE A 4 1.77 -42.41 -14.46
CA PHE A 4 1.61 -41.10 -15.12
C PHE A 4 1.96 -39.90 -14.20
N VAL A 5 1.80 -40.03 -12.88
CA VAL A 5 2.09 -38.93 -11.93
C VAL A 5 3.61 -38.77 -11.67
N LYS A 6 4.42 -39.81 -11.92
CA LYS A 6 5.87 -39.79 -11.64
C LYS A 6 6.69 -38.94 -12.61
N GLU A 7 6.24 -38.75 -13.86
CA GLU A 7 6.95 -37.95 -14.86
C GLU A 7 6.61 -36.45 -14.78
N GLU A 8 5.41 -36.08 -14.32
CA GLU A 8 4.96 -34.66 -14.30
C GLU A 8 5.68 -33.80 -13.24
N THR A 9 5.95 -34.30 -12.04
CA THR A 9 6.54 -33.48 -10.95
C THR A 9 8.01 -33.11 -11.15
N SER A 10 8.82 -33.99 -11.76
CA SER A 10 10.22 -33.72 -12.10
C SER A 10 10.37 -32.63 -13.19
N SER A 11 9.34 -32.45 -14.03
CA SER A 11 9.36 -31.47 -15.12
C SER A 11 9.11 -30.03 -14.65
N LEU A 12 8.36 -29.80 -13.56
CA LEU A 12 7.85 -28.46 -13.21
C LEU A 12 8.95 -27.39 -13.05
N MET A 13 9.98 -27.66 -12.26
CA MET A 13 11.06 -26.69 -12.04
C MET A 13 11.95 -26.53 -13.28
N THR A 14 12.19 -27.62 -14.01
CA THR A 14 12.96 -27.60 -15.26
C THR A 14 12.24 -26.77 -16.32
N ASP A 15 10.95 -27.02 -16.56
CA ASP A 15 10.08 -26.26 -17.46
C ASP A 15 9.98 -24.79 -17.05
N PHE A 16 9.90 -24.52 -15.74
CA PHE A 16 9.88 -23.17 -15.22
C PHE A 16 11.19 -22.43 -15.52
N LEU A 17 12.33 -23.07 -15.29
CA LEU A 17 13.65 -22.50 -15.59
C LEU A 17 13.82 -22.28 -17.09
N GLU A 18 13.40 -23.21 -17.94
CA GLU A 18 13.40 -23.04 -19.40
C GLU A 18 12.59 -21.81 -19.82
N LYS A 19 11.38 -21.64 -19.27
CA LYS A 19 10.55 -20.45 -19.52
C LYS A 19 11.18 -19.16 -18.98
N CYS A 20 12.08 -19.24 -18.00
CA CYS A 20 12.82 -18.11 -17.46
C CYS A 20 14.18 -17.86 -18.17
N GLY A 21 14.55 -18.67 -19.17
CA GLY A 21 15.82 -18.53 -19.89
C GLY A 21 17.00 -19.28 -19.25
N GLY A 22 16.73 -20.34 -18.49
CA GLY A 22 17.72 -21.23 -17.88
C GLY A 22 18.11 -20.88 -16.44
N TYR A 23 17.61 -19.78 -15.89
CA TYR A 23 17.78 -19.38 -14.49
C TYR A 23 16.52 -18.69 -13.97
N ALA A 24 16.37 -18.61 -12.66
CA ALA A 24 15.30 -17.85 -12.02
C ALA A 24 15.80 -17.09 -10.79
N VAL A 25 15.17 -15.95 -10.51
CA VAL A 25 15.51 -15.12 -9.35
C VAL A 25 14.49 -15.37 -8.24
N VAL A 26 14.95 -15.75 -7.06
CA VAL A 26 14.17 -15.82 -5.83
C VAL A 26 14.18 -14.44 -5.17
N ASP A 27 13.18 -14.14 -4.37
CA ASP A 27 13.12 -12.89 -3.60
C ASP A 27 14.21 -12.78 -2.54
N GLY A 28 14.14 -11.70 -1.74
CA GLY A 28 15.14 -11.31 -0.77
C GLY A 28 14.69 -11.48 0.68
N GLY A 29 15.42 -10.84 1.59
CA GLY A 29 15.16 -10.84 3.02
C GLY A 29 13.81 -10.20 3.35
N PHE A 30 12.77 -11.00 3.47
CA PHE A 30 11.42 -10.52 3.72
C PHE A 30 11.31 -9.71 5.03
N ALA A 31 11.87 -10.24 6.13
CA ALA A 31 11.99 -9.53 7.41
C ALA A 31 12.73 -8.19 7.29
N THR A 32 13.78 -8.14 6.46
CA THR A 32 14.59 -6.93 6.29
C THR A 32 13.75 -5.82 5.67
N GLU A 33 13.00 -6.14 4.63
CA GLU A 33 12.18 -5.13 3.96
C GLU A 33 10.99 -4.71 4.83
N LEU A 34 10.36 -5.65 5.56
CA LEU A 34 9.34 -5.31 6.56
C LEU A 34 9.87 -4.36 7.63
N GLN A 35 11.06 -4.61 8.18
CA GLN A 35 11.69 -3.73 9.16
C GLN A 35 11.98 -2.34 8.59
N ARG A 36 12.44 -2.25 7.34
CA ARG A 36 12.65 -0.98 6.63
C ARG A 36 11.35 -0.18 6.45
N HIS A 37 10.22 -0.87 6.41
CA HIS A 37 8.88 -0.26 6.39
C HIS A 37 8.26 -0.07 7.78
N GLY A 38 9.00 -0.34 8.86
CA GLY A 38 8.60 -0.04 10.24
C GLY A 38 7.93 -1.19 10.99
N ALA A 39 7.97 -2.43 10.47
CA ALA A 39 7.51 -3.60 11.22
C ALA A 39 8.43 -3.91 12.41
N ASP A 40 7.84 -4.28 13.55
CA ASP A 40 8.59 -4.86 14.67
C ASP A 40 8.89 -6.33 14.40
N ILE A 41 10.17 -6.62 14.09
CA ILE A 41 10.66 -7.97 13.81
C ILE A 41 11.36 -8.63 15.01
N ASN A 42 11.30 -8.03 16.21
CA ASN A 42 11.96 -8.59 17.40
C ASN A 42 11.12 -9.67 18.10
N ASP A 43 9.87 -9.85 17.68
CA ASP A 43 9.01 -10.92 18.19
C ASP A 43 9.49 -12.28 17.65
N PRO A 44 9.62 -13.31 18.51
CA PRO A 44 9.84 -14.71 18.13
C PRO A 44 8.98 -15.24 16.97
N LEU A 45 7.80 -14.67 16.76
CA LEU A 45 6.89 -15.03 15.67
C LEU A 45 6.70 -13.87 14.69
N TRP A 46 7.73 -13.06 14.41
CA TRP A 46 7.56 -11.82 13.63
C TRP A 46 6.84 -12.03 12.31
N SER A 47 7.10 -13.13 11.58
CA SER A 47 6.44 -13.37 10.28
C SER A 47 4.94 -13.60 10.46
N ALA A 48 4.59 -14.32 11.52
CA ALA A 48 3.23 -14.59 11.96
C ALA A 48 2.54 -13.34 12.52
N LYS A 49 3.24 -12.56 13.35
CA LYS A 49 2.79 -11.30 13.95
C LYS A 49 2.53 -10.26 12.87
N CYS A 50 3.38 -10.16 11.85
CA CYS A 50 3.17 -9.22 10.74
C CYS A 50 1.86 -9.47 9.99
N LEU A 51 1.39 -10.72 9.89
CA LEU A 51 0.07 -11.02 9.30
C LEU A 51 -1.10 -10.48 10.15
N ILE A 52 -0.88 -10.23 11.45
CA ILE A 52 -1.89 -9.76 12.41
C ILE A 52 -1.76 -8.26 12.65
N THR A 53 -0.57 -7.80 13.05
CA THR A 53 -0.32 -6.43 13.53
C THR A 53 0.06 -5.46 12.42
N SER A 54 0.54 -5.97 11.29
CA SER A 54 0.96 -5.14 10.16
C SER A 54 0.64 -5.77 8.80
N PRO A 55 -0.59 -6.29 8.59
CA PRO A 55 -0.95 -6.92 7.33
C PRO A 55 -0.79 -5.94 6.18
N HIS A 56 -0.89 -4.63 6.40
CA HIS A 56 -0.65 -3.59 5.40
C HIS A 56 0.77 -3.50 4.81
N LEU A 57 1.76 -4.18 5.40
CA LEU A 57 3.14 -4.21 4.88
C LEU A 57 3.39 -5.44 4.00
N VAL A 58 2.72 -6.54 4.33
CA VAL A 58 2.74 -7.82 3.59
C VAL A 58 1.68 -7.83 2.50
N THR A 59 0.58 -7.11 2.74
CA THR A 59 -0.60 -6.99 1.90
C THR A 59 -0.78 -5.53 1.56
N LYS A 60 -1.11 -5.25 0.31
CA LYS A 60 -1.76 -3.99 -0.02
C LYS A 60 -3.10 -3.90 0.71
N PHE A 61 -3.27 -2.97 1.66
CA PHE A 61 -4.62 -2.51 2.03
C PHE A 61 -5.24 -1.89 0.76
N TYR A 62 -5.97 -2.72 0.02
CA TYR A 62 -7.07 -2.31 -0.85
C TYR A 62 -7.89 -1.31 -0.02
N LYS A 63 -8.25 -0.08 -0.38
CA LYS A 63 -8.60 0.51 -1.68
C LYS A 63 -8.10 1.96 -1.83
N VAL A 64 -7.59 2.63 -0.79
CA VAL A 64 -7.20 4.06 -0.90
C VAL A 64 -5.91 4.24 -1.69
N SER A 65 -4.91 3.39 -1.43
CA SER A 65 -3.58 3.53 -2.01
C SER A 65 -3.42 2.90 -3.40
N ILE A 66 -4.32 1.98 -3.80
CA ILE A 66 -4.41 1.51 -5.20
C ILE A 66 -4.88 2.65 -6.12
N GLU A 67 -5.82 3.46 -5.65
CA GLU A 67 -6.38 4.60 -6.39
C GLU A 67 -5.36 5.73 -6.51
N SER A 68 -4.63 6.07 -5.44
CA SER A 68 -3.51 7.03 -5.47
C SER A 68 -2.34 6.56 -6.35
N ALA A 69 -1.96 5.28 -6.29
CA ALA A 69 -0.91 4.71 -7.15
C ALA A 69 -1.38 4.41 -8.59
N ARG A 70 -2.68 4.18 -8.82
CA ARG A 70 -3.30 4.14 -10.16
C ARG A 70 -3.44 5.54 -10.74
N PHE A 71 -3.68 6.56 -9.92
CA PHE A 71 -3.67 7.97 -10.29
C PHE A 71 -2.30 8.38 -10.85
N LEU A 72 -1.21 8.05 -10.14
CA LEU A 72 0.17 8.32 -10.61
C LEU A 72 0.53 7.57 -11.92
N ARG A 73 -0.10 6.42 -12.22
CA ARG A 73 0.11 5.63 -13.46
C ARG A 73 -0.86 5.95 -14.60
N CYS A 74 -2.10 6.37 -14.31
CA CYS A 74 -3.08 6.78 -15.31
C CYS A 74 -2.74 8.19 -15.85
N ALA A 75 -2.22 9.08 -15.00
CA ALA A 75 -1.68 10.38 -15.41
C ALA A 75 -0.50 10.25 -16.40
N SER A 76 0.31 9.18 -16.30
CA SER A 76 1.39 8.91 -17.27
C SER A 76 0.95 8.16 -18.54
N SER A 77 -0.29 7.66 -18.63
CA SER A 77 -0.74 6.78 -19.73
C SER A 77 -2.09 7.12 -20.38
N GLY A 78 -2.83 8.12 -19.86
CA GLY A 78 -4.05 8.67 -20.47
C GLY A 78 -5.31 7.77 -20.40
N ARG A 79 -5.40 6.82 -19.46
CA ARG A 79 -6.52 5.85 -19.38
C ARG A 79 -7.39 5.97 -18.10
N VAL A 80 -8.63 5.46 -18.20
CA VAL A 80 -9.74 5.58 -17.23
C VAL A 80 -9.69 4.50 -16.12
N MET A 81 -10.09 4.89 -14.90
CA MET A 81 -10.17 4.07 -13.68
C MET A 81 -11.63 3.55 -13.45
N ARG A 82 -11.90 2.66 -12.47
CA ARG A 82 -13.24 2.15 -12.12
C ARG A 82 -13.32 1.85 -10.60
N GLU A 83 -14.06 2.70 -9.86
CA GLU A 83 -14.65 2.58 -8.49
C GLU A 83 -13.82 2.63 -7.16
N PRO A 84 -14.19 3.54 -6.22
CA PRO A 84 -13.72 3.53 -4.81
C PRO A 84 -14.70 4.13 -3.75
N SER A 85 -15.16 3.42 -2.71
CA SER A 85 -15.91 4.15 -1.64
C SER A 85 -15.97 3.61 -0.21
N MET A 86 -15.17 2.63 0.22
CA MET A 86 -15.43 1.97 1.53
C MET A 86 -14.33 2.09 2.62
N LEU A 87 -13.11 2.55 2.31
CA LEU A 87 -11.92 2.19 3.13
C LEU A 87 -11.08 3.36 3.67
N VAL A 88 -11.54 4.61 3.50
CA VAL A 88 -10.95 5.75 4.25
C VAL A 88 -11.44 5.75 5.71
N ARG A 89 -12.56 5.07 6.01
CA ARG A 89 -13.16 4.99 7.34
C ARG A 89 -12.28 4.26 8.37
N GLU A 90 -11.69 3.13 8.00
CA GLU A 90 -10.99 2.25 8.96
C GLU A 90 -9.62 2.81 9.38
N ALA A 91 -8.83 3.32 8.43
CA ALA A 91 -7.49 3.86 8.72
C ALA A 91 -7.49 5.15 9.55
N ALA A 92 -8.61 5.87 9.57
CA ALA A 92 -8.77 7.09 10.37
C ALA A 92 -9.50 6.86 11.70
N ALA A 93 -10.34 5.82 11.79
CA ALA A 93 -11.01 5.43 13.03
C ALA A 93 -10.02 4.89 14.07
N GLU A 94 -9.00 4.11 13.66
CA GLU A 94 -7.99 3.56 14.58
C GLU A 94 -7.14 4.63 15.30
N GLN A 95 -6.96 5.83 14.73
CA GLN A 95 -6.23 6.93 15.41
C GLN A 95 -7.11 7.86 16.25
N LEU A 96 -8.44 7.83 16.06
CA LEU A 96 -9.35 8.72 16.77
C LEU A 96 -9.82 8.15 18.11
N GLU A 97 -9.80 6.82 18.29
CA GLU A 97 -10.09 6.18 19.58
C GLU A 97 -8.99 6.44 20.63
N GLU A 98 -7.73 6.68 20.22
CA GLU A 98 -6.62 6.95 21.15
C GLU A 98 -6.49 8.43 21.57
N THR A 99 -7.21 9.36 20.94
CA THR A 99 -6.98 10.82 21.14
C THR A 99 -8.17 11.59 21.68
N GLN A 100 -9.29 10.93 21.98
CA GLN A 100 -10.54 11.61 22.41
C GLN A 100 -10.39 12.50 23.66
N SER A 101 -9.39 12.26 24.52
CA SER A 101 -9.21 13.01 25.78
C SER A 101 -8.51 14.37 25.66
N ASP A 102 -7.81 14.68 24.56
CA ASP A 102 -6.97 15.90 24.48
C ASP A 102 -7.52 17.01 23.57
N TRP A 103 -8.57 16.75 22.79
CA TRP A 103 -9.10 17.72 21.80
C TRP A 103 -9.79 18.94 22.43
N LEU A 104 -10.30 18.82 23.66
CA LEU A 104 -10.97 19.92 24.36
C LEU A 104 -9.99 20.98 24.90
N SER A 105 -8.69 20.68 24.99
CA SER A 105 -7.68 21.59 25.56
C SER A 105 -6.90 22.42 24.53
N LEU A 106 -7.10 22.19 23.23
CA LEU A 106 -6.39 22.86 22.13
C LEU A 106 -7.26 23.83 21.32
N CYS A 107 -8.40 24.26 21.88
CA CYS A 107 -9.16 25.40 21.40
C CYS A 107 -8.36 26.69 21.61
N TRP A 108 -7.62 27.12 20.58
CA TRP A 108 -7.02 28.45 20.56
C TRP A 108 -8.07 29.45 20.07
N TRP A 109 -8.97 29.87 20.96
CA TRP A 109 -9.53 31.23 21.04
C TRP A 109 -10.03 31.53 22.46
N PRO A 110 -9.98 32.79 22.93
CA PRO A 110 -10.35 33.14 24.29
C PRO A 110 -11.81 32.80 24.61
N THR A 111 -11.98 32.04 25.69
CA THR A 111 -13.24 31.51 26.21
C THR A 111 -14.25 32.59 26.59
N HIS A 112 -15.49 32.46 26.14
CA HIS A 112 -16.68 32.74 26.97
C HIS A 112 -17.88 31.96 26.42
N LEU A 113 -18.09 30.74 26.91
CA LEU A 113 -19.39 30.13 27.23
C LEU A 113 -19.15 28.70 27.76
N LYS A 114 -19.76 28.39 28.91
CA LYS A 114 -19.53 27.17 29.69
C LYS A 114 -20.15 25.95 29.01
N SER A 115 -19.41 24.85 28.99
CA SER A 115 -19.88 23.53 28.57
C SER A 115 -20.84 22.91 29.60
N THR A 116 -21.90 22.28 29.12
CA THR A 116 -22.58 21.19 29.82
C THR A 116 -22.26 19.90 29.09
N HIS A 117 -21.51 19.01 29.77
CA HIS A 117 -21.18 17.67 29.32
C HIS A 117 -22.44 16.79 29.20
N ASN A 118 -22.44 15.89 28.21
CA ASN A 118 -22.93 14.52 28.38
C ASN A 118 -22.24 13.58 27.39
N ASP A 119 -21.90 12.39 27.90
CA ASP A 119 -21.07 11.36 27.32
C ASP A 119 -21.76 10.50 26.25
N ALA A 120 -20.91 9.88 25.44
CA ALA A 120 -21.08 8.72 24.56
C ALA A 120 -22.38 7.90 24.69
N SER A 121 -23.29 8.11 23.75
CA SER A 121 -24.01 7.08 22.98
C SER A 121 -24.95 7.82 22.02
N ASP A 122 -24.70 7.84 20.72
CA ASP A 122 -25.72 8.17 19.69
C ASP A 122 -25.15 7.90 18.27
N LEU A 123 -25.05 6.62 17.93
CA LEU A 123 -25.30 6.22 16.54
C LEU A 123 -26.82 6.13 16.44
N ASP A 124 -27.42 7.12 15.77
CA ASP A 124 -28.86 7.29 15.50
C ASP A 124 -29.60 8.29 16.41
N ASN A 125 -29.25 9.58 16.33
CA ASN A 125 -30.19 10.72 16.36
C ASN A 125 -29.45 12.05 16.19
N GLY A 126 -29.55 12.69 15.02
CA GLY A 126 -28.95 14.00 14.75
C GLY A 126 -29.43 14.66 13.46
N THR A 127 -30.69 14.42 13.07
CA THR A 127 -31.26 15.00 11.84
C THR A 127 -32.16 16.22 12.09
N ASP A 128 -32.45 16.57 13.36
CA ASP A 128 -33.42 17.60 13.71
C ASP A 128 -32.89 19.05 13.70
N ASP A 129 -31.56 19.28 13.70
CA ASP A 129 -30.98 20.64 13.77
C ASP A 129 -30.48 21.21 12.41
N LEU A 130 -30.51 20.45 11.33
CA LEU A 130 -30.04 20.94 10.02
C LEU A 130 -31.13 21.74 9.30
N PRO A 131 -30.83 22.90 8.69
CA PRO A 131 -31.82 23.72 8.01
C PRO A 131 -32.57 22.96 6.91
N SER A 132 -33.90 23.04 6.91
CA SER A 132 -34.73 22.51 5.85
C SER A 132 -34.45 23.20 4.51
N PHE A 133 -34.58 22.47 3.41
CA PHE A 133 -34.39 23.02 2.07
C PHE A 133 -35.62 23.84 1.66
N THR A 134 -35.45 25.14 1.41
CA THR A 134 -36.57 26.05 1.11
C THR A 134 -36.37 26.86 -0.17
N GLU A 135 -37.48 27.37 -0.70
CA GLU A 135 -37.47 28.35 -1.78
C GLU A 135 -37.45 29.77 -1.19
N PHE A 136 -36.58 30.62 -1.71
CA PHE A 136 -36.44 32.02 -1.32
C PHE A 136 -36.86 32.93 -2.46
N SER A 137 -37.49 34.06 -2.14
CA SER A 137 -37.77 35.08 -3.14
C SER A 137 -36.52 35.86 -3.50
N PHE A 138 -36.48 36.43 -4.71
CA PHE A 138 -35.35 37.26 -5.13
C PHE A 138 -35.19 38.49 -4.23
N ASP A 139 -36.31 39.10 -3.82
CA ASP A 139 -36.31 40.26 -2.94
C ASP A 139 -35.74 39.92 -1.55
N GLN A 140 -36.04 38.75 -1.00
CA GLN A 140 -35.46 38.26 0.25
C GLN A 140 -33.93 38.15 0.13
N LEU A 141 -33.43 37.51 -0.92
CA LEU A 141 -31.99 37.35 -1.13
C LEU A 141 -31.29 38.67 -1.46
N ARG A 142 -31.97 39.57 -2.17
CA ARG A 142 -31.48 40.92 -2.44
C ARG A 142 -31.35 41.72 -1.15
N ALA A 143 -32.33 41.66 -0.26
CA ALA A 143 -32.25 42.32 1.05
C ALA A 143 -31.12 41.72 1.90
N ALA A 144 -31.05 40.38 1.98
CA ALA A 144 -30.05 39.66 2.77
C ALA A 144 -28.61 39.95 2.35
N THR A 145 -28.38 40.23 1.07
CA THR A 145 -27.05 40.50 0.48
C THR A 145 -26.77 41.99 0.26
N CYS A 146 -27.55 42.88 0.89
CA CYS A 146 -27.44 44.34 0.75
C CYS A 146 -27.45 44.79 -0.72
N GLY A 147 -28.36 44.24 -1.52
CA GLY A 147 -28.47 44.54 -2.94
C GLY A 147 -27.45 43.82 -3.82
N PHE A 148 -26.90 42.68 -3.37
CA PHE A 148 -25.75 42.02 -4.00
C PHE A 148 -24.53 42.93 -4.08
N SER A 149 -24.21 43.60 -2.95
CA SER A 149 -23.07 44.53 -2.86
C SER A 149 -21.76 43.83 -3.19
N THR A 150 -20.83 44.58 -3.79
CA THR A 150 -19.46 44.09 -4.04
C THR A 150 -18.72 43.77 -2.75
N ASP A 151 -19.06 44.45 -1.65
CA ASP A 151 -18.46 44.23 -0.32
C ASP A 151 -18.92 42.91 0.31
N SER A 152 -20.00 42.33 -0.21
CA SER A 152 -20.53 41.04 0.22
C SER A 152 -19.92 39.86 -0.56
N ILE A 153 -19.04 40.09 -1.54
CA ILE A 153 -18.50 39.00 -2.37
C ILE A 153 -17.45 38.21 -1.60
N VAL A 154 -17.60 36.88 -1.60
CA VAL A 154 -16.67 35.93 -0.94
C VAL A 154 -15.98 34.97 -1.91
N SER A 155 -16.33 34.99 -3.19
CA SER A 155 -15.63 34.22 -4.23
C SER A 155 -14.27 34.83 -4.59
N GLU A 156 -13.25 34.01 -4.80
CA GLU A 156 -11.85 34.45 -5.00
C GLU A 156 -11.61 35.48 -6.11
N HIS A 157 -12.32 35.39 -7.23
CA HIS A 157 -12.14 36.32 -8.35
C HIS A 157 -13.02 37.57 -8.23
N GLY A 158 -13.67 37.78 -7.07
CA GLY A 158 -14.54 38.91 -6.83
C GLY A 158 -15.64 39.02 -7.90
N VAL A 159 -15.84 40.23 -8.41
CA VAL A 159 -16.82 40.55 -9.47
C VAL A 159 -16.50 39.85 -10.81
N LYS A 160 -15.24 39.44 -11.03
CA LYS A 160 -14.82 38.78 -12.28
C LYS A 160 -15.09 37.27 -12.26
N ALA A 161 -15.59 36.72 -11.16
CA ALA A 161 -15.97 35.31 -11.09
C ALA A 161 -17.13 35.04 -12.07
N PRO A 162 -17.11 33.93 -12.82
CA PRO A 162 -18.21 33.56 -13.72
C PRO A 162 -19.50 33.31 -12.95
N ASN A 163 -19.43 32.87 -11.69
CA ASN A 163 -20.56 32.74 -10.79
C ASN A 163 -20.15 33.31 -9.42
N VAL A 164 -20.68 34.48 -9.09
CA VAL A 164 -20.31 35.22 -7.88
C VAL A 164 -21.03 34.64 -6.67
N VAL A 165 -20.32 34.50 -5.56
CA VAL A 165 -20.89 34.07 -4.28
C VAL A 165 -20.89 35.26 -3.33
N TYR A 166 -22.07 35.57 -2.78
CA TYR A 166 -22.29 36.65 -1.83
C TYR A 166 -22.52 36.09 -0.43
N LYS A 167 -21.94 36.73 0.58
CA LYS A 167 -22.35 36.60 1.97
C LYS A 167 -23.63 37.40 2.19
N GLY A 168 -24.62 36.79 2.82
CA GLY A 168 -25.85 37.48 3.21
C GLY A 168 -26.28 37.10 4.62
N ARG A 169 -27.17 37.90 5.19
CA ARG A 169 -27.81 37.65 6.50
C ARG A 169 -29.33 37.68 6.32
N LEU A 170 -29.99 36.58 6.65
CA LEU A 170 -31.45 36.46 6.60
C LEU A 170 -32.09 37.27 7.75
N GLU A 171 -33.42 37.46 7.68
CA GLU A 171 -34.19 38.17 8.71
C GLU A 171 -34.14 37.50 10.08
N ASP A 172 -33.94 36.18 10.11
CA ASP A 172 -33.75 35.38 11.31
C ASP A 172 -32.29 35.33 11.79
N ASP A 173 -31.47 36.28 11.34
CA ASP A 173 -30.05 36.46 11.67
C ASP A 173 -29.11 35.34 11.20
N ARG A 174 -29.60 34.36 10.43
CA ARG A 174 -28.72 33.32 9.87
C ARG A 174 -27.85 33.84 8.74
N TRP A 175 -26.55 33.54 8.82
CA TRP A 175 -25.61 33.83 7.74
C TRP A 175 -25.71 32.80 6.61
N ILE A 176 -25.76 33.29 5.38
CA ILE A 176 -25.92 32.47 4.17
C ILE A 176 -24.88 32.81 3.11
N ALA A 177 -24.54 31.81 2.30
CA ALA A 177 -23.76 31.96 1.08
C ALA A 177 -24.69 31.85 -0.13
N VAL A 178 -24.82 32.93 -0.90
CA VAL A 178 -25.71 33.02 -2.06
C VAL A 178 -24.88 32.98 -3.33
N LYS A 179 -24.91 31.85 -4.03
CA LYS A 179 -24.27 31.71 -5.35
C LYS A 179 -25.26 32.15 -6.42
N ARG A 180 -24.94 33.23 -7.12
CA ARG A 180 -25.74 33.76 -8.24
C ARG A 180 -25.12 33.34 -9.56
N PHE A 181 -25.92 32.68 -10.40
CA PHE A 181 -25.48 32.25 -11.72
C PHE A 181 -25.67 33.36 -12.77
N ASN A 182 -24.83 33.35 -13.81
CA ASN A 182 -25.09 34.15 -14.99
C ASN A 182 -26.41 33.74 -15.66
N ARG A 183 -27.10 34.69 -16.30
CA ARG A 183 -28.41 34.45 -16.95
C ARG A 183 -28.38 33.32 -18.00
N SER A 184 -27.24 33.08 -18.65
CA SER A 184 -27.07 32.05 -19.67
C SER A 184 -26.71 30.66 -19.11
N ALA A 185 -26.34 30.56 -17.83
CA ALA A 185 -25.85 29.33 -17.21
C ALA A 185 -26.94 28.26 -17.08
N TRP A 186 -28.16 28.68 -16.72
CA TRP A 186 -29.31 27.80 -16.46
C TRP A 186 -30.57 28.28 -17.18
N PRO A 187 -30.63 28.13 -18.51
CA PRO A 187 -31.77 28.57 -19.30
C PRO A 187 -33.03 27.72 -19.08
N ASP A 188 -32.86 26.46 -18.69
CA ASP A 188 -33.97 25.57 -18.34
C ASP A 188 -34.25 25.65 -16.83
N THR A 189 -35.31 26.37 -16.50
CA THR A 189 -35.84 26.53 -15.14
C THR A 189 -36.13 25.19 -14.48
N ARG A 190 -36.72 24.24 -15.20
CA ARG A 190 -37.11 22.94 -14.64
C ARG A 190 -35.88 22.12 -14.29
N GLN A 191 -34.89 22.11 -15.19
CA GLN A 191 -33.62 21.42 -14.96
C GLN A 191 -32.90 21.98 -13.71
N PHE A 192 -32.87 23.30 -13.56
CA PHE A 192 -32.29 23.95 -12.37
C PHE A 192 -33.00 23.52 -11.09
N LEU A 193 -34.34 23.57 -11.07
CA LEU A 193 -35.15 23.20 -9.92
C LEU A 193 -34.97 21.73 -9.52
N GLU A 194 -34.95 20.82 -10.48
CA GLU A 194 -34.76 19.39 -10.23
C GLU A 194 -33.37 19.13 -9.62
N GLU A 195 -32.32 19.76 -10.16
CA GLU A 195 -30.96 19.62 -9.62
C GLU A 195 -30.79 20.28 -8.25
N ALA A 196 -31.32 21.50 -8.07
CA ALA A 196 -31.27 22.20 -6.79
C ALA A 196 -31.98 21.41 -5.69
N LYS A 197 -33.19 20.88 -5.96
CA LYS A 197 -33.93 20.02 -5.02
C LYS A 197 -33.17 18.75 -4.69
N ALA A 198 -32.58 18.09 -5.68
CA ALA A 198 -31.88 16.83 -5.44
C ALA A 198 -30.55 17.01 -4.69
N VAL A 199 -29.82 18.12 -4.89
CA VAL A 199 -28.68 18.48 -4.02
C VAL A 199 -29.18 18.93 -2.64
N GLY A 200 -30.30 19.65 -2.60
CA GLY A 200 -30.96 20.12 -1.38
C GLY A 200 -31.50 19.01 -0.48
N GLN A 201 -31.61 17.78 -0.95
CA GLN A 201 -31.96 16.61 -0.13
C GLN A 201 -30.74 16.02 0.61
N LEU A 202 -29.52 16.38 0.23
CA LEU A 202 -28.31 15.94 0.91
C LEU A 202 -28.15 16.72 2.21
N ARG A 203 -28.02 16.00 3.33
CA ARG A 203 -27.88 16.54 4.69
C ARG A 203 -26.78 15.80 5.43
N ASN A 204 -25.66 16.48 5.65
CA ASN A 204 -24.50 15.91 6.33
C ASN A 204 -23.64 17.00 6.99
N GLU A 205 -23.11 16.72 8.17
CA GLU A 205 -22.22 17.63 8.91
C GLU A 205 -20.82 17.77 8.31
N ARG A 206 -20.49 17.07 7.22
CA ARG A 206 -19.24 17.24 6.48
C ARG A 206 -19.45 18.04 5.20
N LEU A 207 -20.68 18.49 4.95
CA LEU A 207 -21.03 19.40 3.86
C LEU A 207 -21.34 20.79 4.42
N ALA A 208 -21.03 21.83 3.63
CA ALA A 208 -21.73 23.11 3.74
C ALA A 208 -23.04 22.95 2.95
N ASN A 209 -24.12 22.64 3.65
CA ASN A 209 -25.35 22.13 3.08
C ASN A 209 -26.04 23.18 2.21
N LEU A 210 -26.73 22.69 1.18
CA LEU A 210 -27.61 23.52 0.37
C LEU A 210 -28.95 23.67 1.11
N ILE A 211 -29.24 24.88 1.57
CA ILE A 211 -30.42 25.20 2.39
C ILE A 211 -31.55 25.82 1.56
N GLY A 212 -31.28 26.24 0.34
CA GLY A 212 -32.36 26.67 -0.56
C GLY A 212 -31.91 27.13 -1.92
N PHE A 213 -32.87 27.71 -2.64
CA PHE A 213 -32.68 28.25 -3.97
C PHE A 213 -33.64 29.41 -4.23
N CYS A 214 -33.36 30.20 -5.27
CA CYS A 214 -34.30 31.15 -5.85
C CYS A 214 -34.35 30.94 -7.37
N CYS A 215 -35.56 30.93 -7.92
CA CYS A 215 -35.82 30.67 -9.33
C CYS A 215 -36.93 31.59 -9.87
N GLU A 216 -36.67 32.90 -9.88
CA GLU A 216 -37.63 33.93 -10.29
C GLU A 216 -37.19 34.62 -11.58
N GLY A 217 -38.05 34.61 -12.61
CA GLY A 217 -37.70 35.18 -13.92
C GLY A 217 -36.42 34.57 -14.50
N ASP A 218 -35.41 35.42 -14.74
CA ASP A 218 -34.08 35.03 -15.23
C ASP A 218 -33.07 34.76 -14.10
N GLU A 219 -33.47 34.88 -12.84
CA GLU A 219 -32.59 34.75 -11.69
C GLU A 219 -32.53 33.29 -11.23
N ARG A 220 -31.30 32.77 -11.14
CA ARG A 220 -31.02 31.41 -10.64
C ARG A 220 -29.98 31.55 -9.54
N LEU A 221 -30.39 31.29 -8.29
CA LEU A 221 -29.53 31.42 -7.13
C LEU A 221 -29.60 30.16 -6.28
N LEU A 222 -28.47 29.77 -5.72
CA LEU A 222 -28.38 28.72 -4.70
C LEU A 222 -28.00 29.34 -3.36
N VAL A 223 -28.62 28.87 -2.30
CA VAL A 223 -28.42 29.34 -0.93
C VAL A 223 -27.84 28.20 -0.12
N ALA A 224 -26.65 28.39 0.41
CA ALA A 224 -25.95 27.42 1.26
C ALA A 224 -25.64 28.03 2.63
N GLU A 225 -25.28 27.18 3.59
CA GLU A 225 -24.73 27.61 4.88
C GLU A 225 -23.46 28.45 4.67
N PHE A 226 -23.32 29.54 5.43
CA PHE A 226 -22.12 30.37 5.38
C PHE A 226 -21.04 29.84 6.34
N MET A 227 -19.83 29.69 5.82
CA MET A 227 -18.66 29.20 6.58
C MET A 227 -17.75 30.38 6.93
N PRO A 228 -17.59 30.75 8.22
CA PRO A 228 -16.95 32.00 8.60
C PRO A 228 -15.41 31.99 8.50
N PHE A 229 -14.77 30.81 8.54
CA PHE A 229 -13.31 30.71 8.54
C PHE A 229 -12.74 30.30 7.21
N GLU A 230 -13.28 30.84 6.12
CA GLU A 230 -12.61 30.85 4.82
C GLU A 230 -12.32 29.43 4.26
N THR A 231 -11.52 29.35 3.19
CA THR A 231 -11.20 28.11 2.46
C THR A 231 -9.89 27.47 2.91
N LEU A 232 -9.74 26.16 2.68
CA LEU A 232 -8.47 25.44 2.83
C LEU A 232 -7.34 26.10 2.06
N SER A 233 -7.58 26.61 0.84
CA SER A 233 -6.54 27.30 0.06
C SER A 233 -5.91 28.48 0.82
N LYS A 234 -6.71 29.31 1.51
CA LYS A 234 -6.20 30.45 2.29
C LYS A 234 -5.38 29.99 3.50
N HIS A 235 -5.82 28.92 4.16
CA HIS A 235 -5.13 28.39 5.34
C HIS A 235 -3.90 27.55 5.01
N LEU A 236 -3.85 26.93 3.82
CA LEU A 236 -2.82 25.97 3.45
C LEU A 236 -1.69 26.60 2.64
N PHE A 237 -2.00 27.48 1.67
CA PHE A 237 -1.01 27.98 0.70
C PHE A 237 -0.46 29.38 1.04
N HIS A 238 -1.17 30.15 1.86
CA HIS A 238 -0.91 31.59 2.03
C HIS A 238 -0.57 31.98 3.48
N TRP A 239 -0.21 31.01 4.31
CA TRP A 239 -0.05 31.19 5.76
C TRP A 239 1.37 30.89 6.24
N ASP A 240 2.36 31.59 5.64
CA ASP A 240 3.80 31.38 5.87
C ASP A 240 4.23 31.56 7.35
N SER A 241 3.48 32.35 8.13
CA SER A 241 3.79 32.64 9.54
C SER A 241 3.22 31.64 10.55
N GLN A 242 2.21 30.85 10.17
CA GLN A 242 1.61 29.79 11.01
C GLN A 242 1.09 28.65 10.11
N PRO A 243 1.98 27.76 9.66
CA PRO A 243 1.62 26.66 8.78
C PRO A 243 0.55 25.76 9.43
N MET A 244 -0.39 25.26 8.60
CA MET A 244 -1.45 24.37 9.08
C MET A 244 -0.85 23.11 9.73
N LYS A 245 -1.21 22.87 11.00
CA LYS A 245 -0.76 21.71 11.77
C LYS A 245 -1.16 20.39 11.11
N TRP A 246 -0.32 19.37 11.28
CA TRP A 246 -0.52 18.04 10.70
C TRP A 246 -1.90 17.42 11.01
N SER A 247 -2.31 17.46 12.27
CA SER A 247 -3.59 16.94 12.74
C SER A 247 -4.78 17.56 12.01
N MET A 248 -4.71 18.86 11.71
CA MET A 248 -5.74 19.56 10.94
C MET A 248 -5.75 19.11 9.48
N ARG A 249 -4.58 18.88 8.87
CA ARG A 249 -4.49 18.35 7.50
C ARG A 249 -5.10 16.95 7.39
N LEU A 250 -4.86 16.09 8.37
CA LEU A 250 -5.49 14.77 8.45
C LEU A 250 -7.01 14.87 8.63
N ARG A 251 -7.48 15.77 9.50
CA ARG A 251 -8.92 16.02 9.69
C ARG A 251 -9.59 16.45 8.39
N VAL A 252 -8.95 17.34 7.62
CA VAL A 252 -9.42 17.76 6.29
C VAL A 252 -9.54 16.56 5.35
N ALA A 253 -8.50 15.73 5.23
CA ALA A 253 -8.53 14.55 4.36
C ALA A 253 -9.67 13.58 4.73
N LEU A 254 -9.83 13.30 6.03
CA LEU A 254 -10.86 12.41 6.55
C LEU A 254 -12.27 12.94 6.29
N TYR A 255 -12.54 14.18 6.70
CA TYR A 255 -13.89 14.76 6.64
C TYR A 255 -14.33 14.93 5.19
N LEU A 256 -13.39 15.25 4.30
CA LEU A 256 -13.66 15.28 2.88
C LEU A 256 -14.03 13.89 2.32
N ALA A 257 -13.29 12.85 2.70
CA ALA A 257 -13.62 11.50 2.27
C ALA A 257 -15.00 11.05 2.78
N GLN A 258 -15.34 11.36 4.03
CA GLN A 258 -16.67 11.11 4.61
C GLN A 258 -17.78 11.84 3.83
N ALA A 259 -17.55 13.11 3.46
CA ALA A 259 -18.50 13.89 2.67
C ALA A 259 -18.73 13.28 1.27
N LEU A 260 -17.65 12.93 0.57
CA LEU A 260 -17.73 12.34 -0.78
C LEU A 260 -18.39 10.96 -0.77
N GLU A 261 -18.07 10.13 0.23
CA GLU A 261 -18.71 8.83 0.42
C GLU A 261 -20.21 8.98 0.71
N TYR A 262 -20.58 9.91 1.59
CA TYR A 262 -21.99 10.22 1.87
C TYR A 262 -22.72 10.59 0.57
N CYS A 263 -22.17 11.53 -0.22
CA CYS A 263 -22.76 11.91 -1.50
C CYS A 263 -22.90 10.71 -2.46
N SER A 264 -21.85 9.89 -2.59
CA SER A 264 -21.88 8.67 -3.41
C SER A 264 -22.99 7.70 -2.96
N SER A 265 -23.12 7.46 -1.65
CA SER A 265 -24.15 6.59 -1.07
C SER A 265 -25.58 7.06 -1.36
N LYS A 266 -25.76 8.36 -1.60
CA LYS A 266 -27.03 8.99 -1.97
C LYS A 266 -27.22 9.14 -3.49
N GLY A 267 -26.43 8.43 -4.29
CA GLY A 267 -26.52 8.44 -5.76
C GLY A 267 -25.89 9.68 -6.41
N ARG A 268 -25.07 10.44 -5.67
CA ARG A 268 -24.44 11.70 -6.08
C ARG A 268 -22.91 11.57 -6.06
N ALA A 269 -22.39 10.57 -6.78
CA ALA A 269 -20.96 10.24 -6.80
C ALA A 269 -20.07 11.26 -7.55
N LEU A 270 -20.66 12.17 -8.33
CA LEU A 270 -19.91 13.15 -9.12
C LEU A 270 -19.80 14.48 -8.37
N TYR A 271 -18.56 14.94 -8.20
CA TYR A 271 -18.24 16.27 -7.70
C TYR A 271 -17.40 17.01 -8.74
N HIS A 272 -17.87 18.18 -9.15
CA HIS A 272 -17.23 18.98 -10.19
C HIS A 272 -16.21 19.95 -9.57
N ASP A 273 -14.97 19.94 -10.09
CA ASP A 273 -13.90 20.86 -9.68
C ASP A 273 -13.60 20.82 -8.18
N LEU A 274 -13.40 19.61 -7.68
CA LEU A 274 -12.96 19.36 -6.31
C LEU A 274 -11.51 19.86 -6.16
N ASN A 275 -11.28 20.81 -5.25
CA ASN A 275 -9.97 21.40 -4.99
C ASN A 275 -9.96 22.11 -3.63
N ALA A 276 -8.81 22.69 -3.23
CA ALA A 276 -8.65 23.34 -1.93
C ALA A 276 -9.57 24.55 -1.72
N TYR A 277 -10.09 25.14 -2.80
CA TYR A 277 -11.03 26.26 -2.76
C TYR A 277 -12.48 25.82 -2.46
N ARG A 278 -12.77 24.52 -2.51
CA ARG A 278 -14.10 23.94 -2.22
C ARG A 278 -14.28 23.48 -0.79
N ILE A 279 -13.22 23.52 0.00
CA ILE A 279 -13.21 23.08 1.39
C ILE A 279 -13.20 24.33 2.26
N LEU A 280 -14.20 24.45 3.12
CA LEU A 280 -14.47 25.62 3.95
C LEU A 280 -14.40 25.23 5.43
N PHE A 281 -14.27 26.20 6.32
CA PHE A 281 -14.27 25.93 7.77
C PHE A 281 -15.45 26.57 8.49
N ASP A 282 -16.18 25.76 9.25
CA ASP A 282 -17.34 26.18 10.05
C ASP A 282 -16.91 26.98 11.30
N GLN A 283 -17.88 27.43 12.12
CA GLN A 283 -17.62 28.20 13.35
C GLN A 283 -16.79 27.47 14.42
N ASP A 284 -16.67 26.15 14.32
CA ASP A 284 -15.86 25.33 15.24
C ASP A 284 -14.48 25.03 14.64
N GLY A 285 -14.19 25.56 13.45
CA GLY A 285 -12.97 25.32 12.72
C GLY A 285 -12.92 23.93 12.09
N ASN A 286 -14.05 23.24 11.90
CA ASN A 286 -14.08 21.95 11.23
C ASN A 286 -14.24 22.09 9.71
N PRO A 287 -13.54 21.25 8.91
CA PRO A 287 -13.62 21.31 7.46
C PRO A 287 -14.97 20.78 6.94
N ARG A 288 -15.56 21.53 6.01
CA ARG A 288 -16.84 21.25 5.34
C ARG A 288 -16.64 21.33 3.82
N LEU A 289 -17.11 20.34 3.08
CA LEU A 289 -17.09 20.37 1.62
C LEU A 289 -18.28 21.19 1.10
N SER A 290 -18.03 22.17 0.25
CA SER A 290 -19.08 22.99 -0.37
C SER A 290 -20.05 22.14 -1.20
N CYS A 291 -21.36 22.33 -1.05
CA CYS A 291 -22.36 21.65 -1.89
C CYS A 291 -22.37 22.12 -3.36
N PHE A 292 -21.78 23.27 -3.68
CA PHE A 292 -21.90 23.87 -5.02
C PHE A 292 -21.26 23.06 -6.15
N GLY A 293 -20.30 22.19 -5.85
CA GLY A 293 -19.69 21.28 -6.84
C GLY A 293 -20.56 20.07 -7.19
N LEU A 294 -21.69 19.86 -6.51
CA LEU A 294 -22.62 18.75 -6.77
C LEU A 294 -23.67 19.06 -7.85
N MET A 295 -23.70 20.30 -8.36
CA MET A 295 -24.66 20.76 -9.37
C MET A 295 -24.23 20.29 -10.77
N LYS A 296 -25.09 19.49 -11.43
CA LYS A 296 -24.70 18.68 -12.60
C LYS A 296 -24.60 19.43 -13.94
N ASN A 297 -25.18 20.62 -14.14
CA ASN A 297 -25.29 21.23 -15.49
C ASN A 297 -25.49 22.77 -15.53
N SER A 298 -24.41 23.56 -15.46
CA SER A 298 -24.44 24.90 -16.09
C SER A 298 -24.02 24.77 -17.56
N ARG A 299 -24.70 25.43 -18.51
CA ARG A 299 -24.27 25.58 -19.92
C ARG A 299 -22.84 26.05 -20.06
N ASP A 300 -22.30 26.69 -19.04
CA ASP A 300 -20.91 27.13 -19.03
C ASP A 300 -19.95 25.95 -19.14
N GLY A 301 -20.33 24.72 -18.69
CA GLY A 301 -19.66 23.43 -18.91
C GLY A 301 -18.21 23.30 -18.42
N LYS A 302 -17.54 24.44 -18.21
CA LYS A 302 -16.22 24.68 -17.66
C LYS A 302 -16.37 24.64 -16.15
N SER A 303 -16.75 23.48 -15.61
CA SER A 303 -16.75 23.33 -14.16
C SER A 303 -15.34 23.34 -13.61
N TYR A 304 -14.34 22.87 -14.39
CA TYR A 304 -12.94 22.97 -14.02
C TYR A 304 -12.43 24.40 -14.12
N SER A 305 -11.74 24.83 -13.06
CA SER A 305 -10.83 25.99 -13.09
C SER A 305 -10.00 25.98 -14.38
N THR A 306 -9.76 27.16 -14.94
CA THR A 306 -8.99 27.42 -16.18
C THR A 306 -7.53 26.92 -16.15
N ASN A 307 -7.11 26.25 -15.07
CA ASN A 307 -5.78 25.68 -14.93
C ASN A 307 -5.74 24.20 -15.38
N LEU A 308 -5.38 24.01 -16.66
CA LEU A 308 -5.24 22.70 -17.29
C LEU A 308 -4.26 21.77 -16.54
N ALA A 309 -3.33 22.31 -15.76
CA ALA A 309 -2.33 21.54 -15.03
C ALA A 309 -2.92 20.65 -13.92
N PHE A 310 -4.13 20.95 -13.44
CA PHE A 310 -4.82 20.20 -12.38
C PHE A 310 -6.08 19.49 -12.87
N THR A 311 -6.37 19.57 -14.17
CA THR A 311 -7.57 18.97 -14.76
C THR A 311 -7.38 17.46 -14.94
N PRO A 312 -8.35 16.61 -14.54
CA PRO A 312 -8.30 15.17 -14.77
C PRO A 312 -8.09 14.84 -16.25
N PRO A 313 -7.13 13.96 -16.60
CA PRO A 313 -6.81 13.64 -18.00
C PRO A 313 -8.01 13.16 -18.82
N GLU A 314 -8.92 12.40 -18.21
CA GLU A 314 -10.13 11.92 -18.86
C GLU A 314 -11.15 13.03 -19.10
N TYR A 315 -11.20 14.05 -18.24
CA TYR A 315 -12.02 15.24 -18.48
C TYR A 315 -11.46 16.06 -19.64
N LEU A 316 -10.13 16.23 -19.72
CA LEU A 316 -9.48 16.87 -20.88
C LEU A 316 -9.80 16.16 -22.21
N ARG A 317 -9.90 14.82 -22.17
CA ARG A 317 -10.20 14.01 -23.37
C ARG A 317 -11.68 13.99 -23.74
N THR A 318 -12.59 13.95 -22.75
CA THR A 318 -14.01 13.65 -22.99
C THR A 318 -14.96 14.80 -22.69
N GLY A 319 -14.49 15.83 -21.98
CA GLY A 319 -15.31 16.93 -21.47
C GLY A 319 -16.31 16.51 -20.39
N ARG A 320 -16.23 15.27 -19.88
CA ARG A 320 -17.20 14.72 -18.92
C ARG A 320 -16.52 14.36 -17.62
N VAL A 321 -17.13 14.77 -16.50
CA VAL A 321 -16.72 14.33 -15.16
C VAL A 321 -17.30 12.94 -14.93
N ILE A 322 -16.44 12.03 -14.52
CA ILE A 322 -16.79 10.65 -14.13
C ILE A 322 -16.28 10.41 -12.70
N PRO A 323 -16.68 9.33 -12.01
CA PRO A 323 -16.24 9.08 -10.63
C PRO A 323 -14.71 9.13 -10.47
N GLU A 324 -13.99 8.68 -11.48
CA GLU A 324 -12.52 8.69 -11.54
C GLU A 324 -11.92 10.10 -11.52
N SER A 325 -12.65 11.07 -12.07
CA SER A 325 -12.25 12.48 -12.04
C SER A 325 -12.31 13.05 -10.64
N VAL A 326 -13.27 12.60 -9.82
CA VAL A 326 -13.39 12.98 -8.41
C VAL A 326 -12.22 12.39 -7.62
N VAL A 327 -11.85 11.14 -7.89
CA VAL A 327 -10.68 10.49 -7.29
C VAL A 327 -9.40 11.24 -7.65
N TYR A 328 -9.23 11.60 -8.92
CA TYR A 328 -8.07 12.35 -9.38
C TYR A 328 -7.90 13.64 -8.58
N SER A 329 -9.01 14.38 -8.44
CA SER A 329 -9.07 15.65 -7.71
C SER A 329 -8.83 15.49 -6.21
N PHE A 330 -9.32 14.40 -5.62
CA PHE A 330 -9.04 14.07 -4.24
C PHE A 330 -7.55 13.76 -4.05
N GLY A 331 -6.91 13.06 -4.99
CA GLY A 331 -5.47 12.84 -5.02
C GLY A 331 -4.66 14.14 -5.08
N THR A 332 -5.08 15.11 -5.89
CA THR A 332 -4.42 16.44 -5.92
C THR A 332 -4.54 17.18 -4.59
N LEU A 333 -5.69 17.07 -3.92
CA LEU A 333 -5.88 17.63 -2.58
C LEU A 333 -4.98 16.98 -1.52
N LEU A 334 -4.76 15.67 -1.59
CA LEU A 334 -3.81 15.01 -0.69
C LEU A 334 -2.37 15.51 -0.92
N LEU A 335 -2.00 15.81 -2.16
CA LEU A 335 -0.70 16.42 -2.48
C LEU A 335 -0.61 17.87 -1.96
N ASP A 336 -1.68 18.64 -2.08
CA ASP A 336 -1.76 19.99 -1.51
C ASP A 336 -1.55 19.94 0.02
N LEU A 337 -2.26 19.02 0.71
CA LEU A 337 -2.13 18.82 2.15
C LEU A 337 -0.72 18.36 2.56
N LEU A 338 -0.08 17.49 1.77
CA LEU A 338 1.28 17.03 2.04
C LEU A 338 2.32 18.13 1.89
N SER A 339 2.19 18.94 0.84
CA SER A 339 3.21 19.91 0.45
C SER A 339 2.99 21.31 1.02
N GLY A 340 1.79 21.59 1.54
CA GLY A 340 1.40 22.95 1.91
C GLY A 340 1.36 23.90 0.71
N LYS A 341 1.40 23.37 -0.52
CA LYS A 341 1.58 24.15 -1.75
C LYS A 341 0.65 23.62 -2.83
N HIS A 342 0.25 24.50 -3.74
CA HIS A 342 -0.56 24.09 -4.87
C HIS A 342 0.33 23.57 -6.02
N ILE A 343 0.72 22.29 -5.94
CA ILE A 343 1.70 21.67 -6.85
C ILE A 343 0.99 20.90 -7.96
N PRO A 344 1.25 21.21 -9.25
CA PRO A 344 0.73 20.40 -10.36
C PRO A 344 1.13 18.93 -10.23
N PRO A 345 0.21 17.97 -10.44
CA PRO A 345 0.50 16.54 -10.30
C PRO A 345 1.67 16.05 -11.17
N SER A 346 1.89 16.65 -12.34
CA SER A 346 3.04 16.37 -13.20
C SER A 346 4.38 16.69 -12.53
N HIS A 347 4.48 17.81 -11.82
CA HIS A 347 5.70 18.19 -11.09
C HIS A 347 5.91 17.34 -9.84
N ALA A 348 4.84 16.97 -9.13
CA ALA A 348 4.92 16.06 -8.00
C ALA A 348 5.49 14.69 -8.43
N LEU A 349 5.07 14.19 -9.60
CA LEU A 349 5.57 12.95 -10.19
C LEU A 349 7.08 12.95 -10.44
N ASP A 350 7.62 14.05 -10.97
CA ASP A 350 9.06 14.17 -11.24
C ASP A 350 9.90 14.15 -9.95
N LEU A 351 9.42 14.84 -8.91
CA LEU A 351 10.06 14.86 -7.58
C LEU A 351 10.01 13.48 -6.90
N ILE A 352 8.90 12.76 -7.05
CA ILE A 352 8.72 11.41 -6.52
C ILE A 352 9.63 10.41 -7.26
N ARG A 353 9.71 10.47 -8.60
CA ARG A 353 10.56 9.59 -9.42
C ARG A 353 12.06 9.82 -9.18
N GLY A 354 12.44 11.05 -8.87
CA GLY A 354 13.81 11.41 -8.51
C GLY A 354 14.28 10.95 -7.12
N LYS A 355 13.46 10.22 -6.35
CA LYS A 355 13.70 9.84 -4.94
C LYS A 355 13.91 11.03 -3.99
N ASN A 356 13.47 12.24 -4.38
CA ASN A 356 13.56 13.46 -3.57
C ASN A 356 12.21 13.80 -2.93
N PHE A 357 11.48 12.79 -2.44
CA PHE A 357 10.15 12.96 -1.85
C PHE A 357 10.13 13.88 -0.63
N LEU A 358 11.23 13.93 0.15
CA LEU A 358 11.37 14.88 1.27
C LEU A 358 11.24 16.33 0.82
N MET A 359 11.57 16.65 -0.44
CA MET A 359 11.41 18.01 -1.00
C MET A 359 9.95 18.34 -1.35
N LEU A 360 9.07 17.33 -1.41
CA LEU A 360 7.64 17.51 -1.63
C LEU A 360 6.88 17.73 -0.32
N MET A 361 7.45 17.31 0.80
CA MET A 361 6.84 17.52 2.11
C MET A 361 7.03 18.97 2.54
N ASP A 362 5.98 19.52 3.15
CA ASP A 362 6.06 20.82 3.77
C ASP A 362 7.10 20.77 4.91
N SER A 363 8.17 21.56 4.78
CA SER A 363 9.23 21.66 5.78
C SER A 363 8.73 22.10 7.15
N CYS A 364 7.59 22.79 7.21
CA CYS A 364 6.96 23.18 8.46
C CYS A 364 6.39 22.02 9.27
N LEU A 365 6.32 20.82 8.67
CA LEU A 365 5.90 19.60 9.34
C LEU A 365 7.10 18.81 9.91
N ASP A 366 8.34 19.19 9.59
CA ASP A 366 9.54 18.52 10.09
C ASP A 366 9.60 18.54 11.63
N GLY A 367 9.66 17.35 12.24
CA GLY A 367 9.69 17.19 13.70
C GLY A 367 8.33 17.39 14.41
N HIS A 368 7.26 17.74 13.68
CA HIS A 368 5.90 17.91 14.21
C HIS A 368 4.95 16.74 13.90
N TYR A 369 5.50 15.64 13.41
CA TYR A 369 4.86 14.32 13.49
C TYR A 369 4.86 13.94 14.98
N MET A 370 3.68 13.69 15.56
CA MET A 370 3.58 13.38 16.99
C MET A 370 4.38 12.11 17.33
N GLN A 371 4.66 11.26 16.33
CA GLN A 371 5.70 10.24 16.29
C GLN A 371 6.31 10.05 14.87
N PRO A 372 7.49 9.40 14.70
CA PRO A 372 8.07 9.07 13.37
C PRO A 372 7.14 8.31 12.42
N MET A 373 6.08 7.70 12.95
CA MET A 373 5.02 7.01 12.21
C MET A 373 3.99 7.96 11.58
N ASP A 374 3.84 9.22 12.01
CA ASP A 374 2.71 10.04 11.53
C ASP A 374 2.90 10.58 10.10
N GLY A 375 4.12 10.98 9.75
CA GLY A 375 4.52 11.27 8.38
C GLY A 375 4.50 10.03 7.47
N LEU A 376 4.50 8.84 8.06
CA LEU A 376 4.39 7.57 7.36
C LEU A 376 2.94 7.30 6.88
N TYR A 377 1.88 7.86 7.49
CA TYR A 377 0.50 7.55 7.11
C TYR A 377 0.05 8.18 5.79
N LEU A 378 0.36 9.45 5.53
CA LEU A 378 0.14 10.00 4.18
C LEU A 378 1.13 9.43 3.16
N LYS A 379 2.35 9.05 3.58
CA LYS A 379 3.28 8.24 2.78
C LYS A 379 2.68 6.84 2.44
N LYS A 380 1.91 6.23 3.36
CA LYS A 380 1.15 4.96 3.19
C LYS A 380 -0.11 5.13 2.31
N LEU A 381 -0.78 6.29 2.37
CA LEU A 381 -1.94 6.66 1.53
C LEU A 381 -1.54 6.99 0.07
N VAL A 382 -0.32 7.53 -0.12
CA VAL A 382 0.24 7.85 -1.45
C VAL A 382 1.06 6.69 -2.02
N TYR A 383 1.71 5.88 -1.17
CA TYR A 383 2.53 4.73 -1.58
C TYR A 383 2.24 3.50 -0.70
N PRO A 384 1.40 2.55 -1.17
CA PRO A 384 1.23 1.29 -0.48
C PRO A 384 2.46 0.41 -0.68
N TYR A 385 3.19 0.14 0.38
CA TYR A 385 4.27 -0.84 0.39
C TYR A 385 3.67 -2.24 0.32
N ASP A 386 4.14 -3.03 -0.63
CA ASP A 386 3.84 -4.45 -0.73
C ASP A 386 5.17 -5.11 -1.06
N VAL A 387 5.75 -5.74 -0.05
CA VAL A 387 7.12 -6.29 -0.14
C VAL A 387 7.20 -7.34 -1.27
N HIS A 388 6.15 -8.14 -1.48
CA HIS A 388 6.13 -9.11 -2.57
C HIS A 388 6.17 -8.39 -3.93
N LEU A 389 5.36 -7.35 -4.11
CA LEU A 389 5.39 -6.54 -5.34
C LEU A 389 6.73 -5.83 -5.56
N ASP A 390 7.35 -5.30 -4.51
CA ASP A 390 8.66 -4.65 -4.61
C ASP A 390 9.73 -5.63 -5.09
N TYR A 391 9.67 -6.90 -4.65
CA TYR A 391 10.54 -7.96 -5.16
C TYR A 391 10.21 -8.36 -6.60
N LEU A 392 8.93 -8.49 -6.97
CA LEU A 392 8.53 -8.76 -8.36
C LEU A 392 9.00 -7.65 -9.32
N GLU A 393 8.77 -6.37 -8.96
CA GLU A 393 9.23 -5.19 -9.70
C GLU A 393 10.76 -5.02 -9.70
N SER A 394 11.45 -5.73 -8.79
CA SER A 394 12.92 -5.80 -8.75
C SER A 394 13.49 -6.96 -9.54
N GLY A 395 12.66 -7.79 -10.15
CA GLY A 395 13.18 -8.90 -10.93
C GLY A 395 13.16 -10.23 -10.19
N ALA A 396 12.24 -10.50 -9.25
CA ALA A 396 11.99 -11.85 -8.72
C ALA A 396 11.02 -12.68 -9.58
N ASN A 397 11.39 -13.93 -9.89
CA ASN A 397 10.56 -14.97 -10.53
C ASN A 397 9.86 -15.86 -9.50
N ILE A 398 10.39 -15.95 -8.27
CA ILE A 398 9.77 -16.69 -7.18
C ILE A 398 9.67 -15.76 -5.99
N ILE A 399 8.47 -15.66 -5.41
CA ILE A 399 8.22 -14.94 -4.16
C ILE A 399 7.83 -15.94 -3.06
N ILE A 400 8.42 -15.78 -1.89
CA ILE A 400 8.28 -16.67 -0.74
C ILE A 400 7.27 -16.07 0.24
N THR A 401 6.32 -16.87 0.73
CA THR A 401 5.25 -16.40 1.64
C THR A 401 5.80 -16.02 3.02
N ALA A 402 5.07 -15.15 3.73
CA ALA A 402 5.39 -14.72 5.09
C ALA A 402 5.10 -15.78 6.19
N SER A 403 5.36 -17.06 5.93
CA SER A 403 4.97 -18.19 6.80
C SER A 403 6.13 -18.92 7.49
N TYR A 404 7.36 -18.42 7.40
CA TYR A 404 8.57 -19.05 7.96
C TYR A 404 8.38 -19.52 9.41
N GLN A 405 7.98 -18.61 10.31
CA GLN A 405 7.70 -18.91 11.72
C GLN A 405 6.21 -19.08 12.03
N ALA A 406 5.34 -18.99 11.03
CA ALA A 406 3.91 -19.20 11.24
C ALA A 406 3.66 -20.68 11.53
N THR A 407 3.29 -21.00 12.77
CA THR A 407 2.96 -22.36 13.21
C THR A 407 1.67 -22.33 14.02
N ILE A 408 0.89 -23.41 13.95
CA ILE A 408 -0.36 -23.50 14.71
C ILE A 408 -0.06 -23.40 16.21
N GLN A 409 0.98 -24.12 16.65
CA GLN A 409 1.46 -24.14 18.03
C GLN A 409 1.93 -22.74 18.47
N GLY A 410 2.68 -22.02 17.63
CA GLY A 410 3.14 -20.67 17.93
C GLY A 410 1.99 -19.67 18.07
N PHE A 411 1.00 -19.74 17.18
CA PHE A 411 -0.19 -18.89 17.26
C PHE A 411 -1.06 -19.20 18.48
N VAL A 412 -1.27 -20.49 18.79
CA VAL A 412 -2.04 -20.90 19.97
C VAL A 412 -1.35 -20.45 21.26
N ALA A 413 -0.01 -20.51 21.34
CA ALA A 413 0.75 -20.00 22.48
C ALA A 413 0.60 -18.48 22.67
N LYS A 414 0.19 -17.74 21.64
CA LYS A 414 -0.12 -16.30 21.69
C LYS A 414 -1.61 -16.01 21.90
N GLY A 415 -2.42 -17.02 22.20
CA GLY A 415 -3.84 -16.87 22.56
C GLY A 415 -4.83 -17.00 21.40
N LEU A 416 -4.38 -17.35 20.19
CA LEU A 416 -5.28 -17.59 19.06
C LEU A 416 -5.89 -18.99 19.14
N SER A 417 -7.11 -19.14 18.61
CA SER A 417 -7.70 -20.45 18.36
C SER A 417 -6.96 -21.18 17.23
N VAL A 418 -7.09 -22.50 17.19
CA VAL A 418 -6.59 -23.32 16.08
C VAL A 418 -7.17 -22.84 14.75
N GLY A 419 -8.47 -22.52 14.69
CA GLY A 419 -9.12 -22.03 13.47
C GLY A 419 -8.52 -20.73 12.94
N GLU A 420 -8.23 -19.77 13.83
CA GLU A 420 -7.57 -18.51 13.47
C GLU A 420 -6.13 -18.73 13.00
N ALA A 421 -5.38 -19.60 13.69
CA ALA A 421 -4.02 -19.96 13.30
C ALA A 421 -3.97 -20.59 11.89
N GLU A 422 -4.89 -21.50 11.58
CA GLU A 422 -5.02 -22.06 10.24
C GLU A 422 -5.42 -21.00 9.21
N SER A 423 -6.30 -20.06 9.57
CA SER A 423 -6.72 -18.96 8.70
C SER A 423 -5.53 -18.07 8.32
N LEU A 424 -4.67 -17.73 9.28
CA LEU A 424 -3.47 -16.92 9.02
C LEU A 424 -2.46 -17.64 8.11
N LEU A 425 -2.32 -18.96 8.24
CA LEU A 425 -1.50 -19.76 7.32
C LEU A 425 -2.03 -19.68 5.88
N ARG A 426 -3.35 -19.87 5.68
CA ARG A 426 -3.98 -19.71 4.36
C ARG A 426 -3.76 -18.29 3.82
N ARG A 427 -3.99 -17.29 4.67
CA ARG A 427 -3.88 -15.88 4.31
C ARG A 427 -2.47 -15.51 3.85
N SER A 428 -1.42 -16.09 4.44
CA SER A 428 -0.04 -15.86 3.99
C SER A 428 0.20 -16.23 2.52
N VAL A 429 -0.46 -17.30 2.04
CA VAL A 429 -0.38 -17.75 0.64
C VAL A 429 -1.27 -16.88 -0.25
N GLU A 430 -2.50 -16.61 0.18
CA GLU A 430 -3.45 -15.77 -0.55
C GLU A 430 -2.87 -14.39 -0.86
N ILE A 431 -2.26 -13.71 0.12
CA ILE A 431 -1.65 -12.39 -0.05
C ILE A 431 -0.53 -12.44 -1.10
N THR A 432 0.30 -13.48 -1.04
CA THR A 432 1.42 -13.66 -1.97
C THR A 432 0.91 -13.93 -3.40
N TYR A 433 -0.16 -14.71 -3.53
CA TYR A 433 -0.86 -14.94 -4.79
C TYR A 433 -1.50 -13.65 -5.34
N GLU A 434 -2.16 -12.86 -4.49
CA GLU A 434 -2.72 -11.56 -4.87
C GLU A 434 -1.64 -10.62 -5.43
N ALA A 435 -0.44 -10.57 -4.81
CA ALA A 435 0.68 -9.78 -5.30
C ALA A 435 1.12 -10.20 -6.73
N ARG A 436 1.19 -11.50 -7.00
CA ARG A 436 1.46 -12.04 -8.35
C ARG A 436 0.40 -11.59 -9.35
N GLU A 437 -0.88 -11.73 -9.02
CA GLU A 437 -1.97 -11.32 -9.91
C GLU A 437 -1.98 -9.81 -10.17
N ILE A 438 -1.69 -9.00 -9.15
CA ILE A 438 -1.52 -7.56 -9.32
C ILE A 438 -0.38 -7.27 -10.29
N PHE A 439 0.76 -7.96 -10.17
CA PHE A 439 1.89 -7.79 -11.07
C PHE A 439 1.52 -8.13 -12.52
N TYR A 440 0.89 -9.28 -12.76
CA TYR A 440 0.42 -9.65 -14.11
C TYR A 440 -0.58 -8.65 -14.70
N ASN A 441 -1.51 -8.17 -13.89
CA ASN A 441 -2.48 -7.15 -14.30
C ASN A 441 -1.82 -5.80 -14.61
N ARG A 442 -0.66 -5.49 -14.03
CA ARG A 442 0.14 -4.29 -14.36
C ARG A 442 0.85 -4.46 -15.70
N CYS A 443 1.52 -5.59 -15.93
CA CYS A 443 2.31 -5.81 -17.16
C CYS A 443 1.43 -5.91 -18.42
N THR A 444 0.22 -6.48 -18.31
CA THR A 444 -0.70 -6.68 -19.45
C THR A 444 -1.24 -5.39 -20.10
N LYS A 445 -1.03 -4.21 -19.50
CA LYS A 445 -1.59 -2.93 -20.00
C LYS A 445 -0.63 -2.07 -20.84
N GLY A 446 0.60 -2.51 -21.13
CA GLY A 446 1.45 -1.81 -22.10
C GLY A 446 2.94 -2.09 -22.13
N SER A 447 3.47 -3.09 -21.41
CA SER A 447 4.91 -3.42 -21.45
C SER A 447 5.09 -4.93 -21.62
N TRP A 448 5.55 -5.34 -22.80
CA TRP A 448 6.02 -6.71 -23.04
C TRP A 448 7.44 -6.81 -22.48
N ASP A 449 7.55 -6.92 -21.15
CA ASP A 449 8.83 -6.99 -20.44
C ASP A 449 9.43 -8.39 -20.51
N PHE A 450 9.81 -8.83 -21.72
CA PHE A 450 10.97 -9.68 -22.07
C PHE A 450 10.80 -10.24 -23.48
N VAL A 451 11.83 -10.08 -24.32
CA VAL A 451 11.95 -10.83 -25.58
C VAL A 451 13.04 -11.88 -25.38
N TYR A 452 12.63 -13.14 -25.23
CA TYR A 452 13.56 -14.27 -25.35
C TYR A 452 13.24 -15.01 -26.66
N ALA A 453 14.26 -15.22 -27.50
CA ALA A 453 14.15 -15.90 -28.79
C ALA A 453 13.08 -15.33 -29.77
N GLY A 454 12.80 -14.03 -29.70
CA GLY A 454 11.88 -13.36 -30.63
C GLY A 454 10.39 -13.63 -30.41
N LYS A 455 10.00 -14.25 -29.28
CA LYS A 455 8.59 -14.43 -28.89
C LYS A 455 8.28 -13.65 -27.61
N ALA A 456 7.27 -12.79 -27.66
CA ALA A 456 6.76 -12.08 -26.49
C ALA A 456 6.04 -13.09 -25.58
N SER A 457 6.57 -13.31 -24.38
CA SER A 457 5.95 -14.16 -23.36
C SER A 457 5.92 -13.45 -22.02
N ARG A 458 4.91 -13.73 -21.20
CA ARG A 458 4.82 -13.20 -19.84
C ARG A 458 5.93 -13.81 -19.00
N ARG A 459 6.53 -13.00 -18.13
CA ARG A 459 7.47 -13.48 -17.12
C ARG A 459 6.83 -14.56 -16.24
N PRO A 460 7.37 -15.78 -16.16
CA PRO A 460 6.85 -16.79 -15.24
C PRO A 460 7.12 -16.40 -13.79
N ILE A 461 6.08 -16.47 -12.94
CA ILE A 461 6.15 -16.19 -11.50
C ILE A 461 5.54 -17.34 -10.70
N LEU A 462 6.30 -17.88 -9.74
CA LEU A 462 5.84 -18.87 -8.75
C LEU A 462 5.71 -18.26 -7.35
N VAL A 463 4.77 -18.80 -6.58
CA VAL A 463 4.56 -18.56 -5.15
C VAL A 463 5.05 -19.79 -4.39
N ALA A 464 6.06 -19.60 -3.54
CA ALA A 464 6.61 -20.66 -2.71
C ALA A 464 6.16 -20.49 -1.26
N ALA A 465 5.48 -21.49 -0.71
CA ALA A 465 5.06 -21.46 0.69
C ALA A 465 6.25 -21.74 1.62
N SER A 466 6.68 -20.74 2.39
CA SER A 466 7.78 -20.84 3.36
C SER A 466 7.43 -21.77 4.51
N VAL A 467 8.32 -22.71 4.82
CA VAL A 467 8.27 -23.59 5.98
C VAL A 467 9.63 -23.55 6.66
N GLY A 468 9.72 -22.80 7.76
CA GLY A 468 10.91 -22.77 8.60
C GLY A 468 11.06 -24.02 9.47
N SER A 469 12.28 -24.25 9.93
CA SER A 469 12.64 -25.36 10.81
C SER A 469 11.92 -25.31 12.16
N TYR A 470 11.91 -26.44 12.87
CA TYR A 470 11.41 -26.52 14.25
C TYR A 470 12.16 -25.56 15.18
N GLY A 471 13.47 -25.37 14.97
CA GLY A 471 14.26 -24.38 15.69
C GLY A 471 13.72 -22.95 15.56
N ALA A 472 13.19 -22.58 14.39
CA ALA A 472 12.62 -21.25 14.17
C ALA A 472 11.35 -21.01 15.01
N TYR A 473 10.61 -22.07 15.35
CA TYR A 473 9.47 -22.02 16.26
C TYR A 473 9.90 -21.87 17.73
N LEU A 474 10.97 -22.57 18.15
CA LEU A 474 11.48 -22.47 19.52
C LEU A 474 11.98 -21.06 19.84
N ALA A 475 12.52 -20.36 18.83
CA ALA A 475 12.99 -18.99 18.93
C ALA A 475 14.04 -18.74 20.05
N ASP A 476 14.80 -19.78 20.37
CA ASP A 476 15.90 -19.81 21.32
C ASP A 476 17.27 -19.86 20.61
N GLY A 477 17.28 -19.68 19.28
CA GLY A 477 18.47 -19.79 18.44
C GLY A 477 18.75 -21.21 17.95
N SER A 478 17.88 -22.18 18.24
CA SER A 478 18.04 -23.57 17.79
C SER A 478 17.99 -23.74 16.28
N GLU A 479 17.46 -22.78 15.52
CA GLU A 479 17.61 -22.78 14.05
C GLU A 479 19.07 -22.62 13.61
N TYR A 480 19.94 -22.08 14.48
CA TYR A 480 21.37 -21.95 14.25
C TYR A 480 22.20 -22.99 14.99
N SER A 481 21.64 -23.78 15.91
CA SER A 481 22.35 -24.91 16.54
C SER A 481 21.98 -26.25 15.91
N GLY A 482 20.75 -26.37 15.40
CA GLY A 482 20.18 -27.63 14.92
C GLY A 482 19.92 -28.67 16.02
N ILE A 483 20.08 -28.30 17.29
CA ILE A 483 19.92 -29.20 18.45
C ILE A 483 18.58 -28.89 19.13
N TYR A 484 17.63 -29.82 19.06
CA TYR A 484 16.27 -29.64 19.59
C TYR A 484 16.01 -30.36 20.92
N GLY A 485 17.01 -31.08 21.44
CA GLY A 485 16.89 -31.95 22.61
C GLY A 485 16.60 -33.42 22.27
N ASP A 486 17.02 -34.33 23.15
CA ASP A 486 16.99 -35.78 22.91
C ASP A 486 15.58 -36.38 22.80
N SER A 487 14.56 -35.67 23.29
CA SER A 487 13.16 -36.08 23.22
C SER A 487 12.52 -35.82 21.84
N VAL A 488 13.15 -35.03 20.98
CA VAL A 488 12.60 -34.66 19.67
C VAL A 488 12.98 -35.71 18.63
N SER A 489 12.03 -36.59 18.32
CA SER A 489 12.19 -37.65 17.32
C SER A 489 11.82 -37.20 15.90
N LYS A 490 12.16 -38.02 14.89
CA LYS A 490 11.70 -37.81 13.50
C LYS A 490 10.18 -37.71 13.41
N GLU A 491 9.44 -38.59 14.12
CA GLU A 491 7.98 -38.57 14.11
C GLU A 491 7.44 -37.30 14.79
N THR A 492 8.09 -36.84 15.86
CA THR A 492 7.73 -35.56 16.52
C THR A 492 7.83 -34.38 15.56
N LEU A 493 8.92 -34.31 14.77
CA LEU A 493 9.09 -33.26 13.77
C LEU A 493 8.06 -33.37 12.64
N LYS A 494 7.82 -34.59 12.16
CA LYS A 494 6.82 -34.88 11.15
C LYS A 494 5.42 -34.45 11.59
N ASP A 495 5.02 -34.83 12.80
CA ASP A 495 3.75 -34.45 13.44
C ASP A 495 3.59 -32.94 13.59
N PHE A 496 4.66 -32.27 14.04
CA PHE A 496 4.68 -30.83 14.22
C PHE A 496 4.39 -30.08 12.91
N HIS A 497 5.02 -30.52 11.80
CA HIS A 497 4.90 -29.86 10.50
C HIS A 497 3.65 -30.27 9.72
N ARG A 498 3.11 -31.47 9.96
CA ARG A 498 2.07 -32.11 9.13
C ARG A 498 0.91 -31.18 8.78
N ARG A 499 0.22 -30.66 9.81
CA ARG A 499 -0.99 -29.85 9.58
C ARG A 499 -0.67 -28.53 8.91
N ARG A 500 0.43 -27.87 9.29
CA ARG A 500 0.89 -26.61 8.67
C ARG A 500 1.16 -26.80 7.18
N VAL A 501 1.90 -27.85 6.82
CA VAL A 501 2.28 -28.14 5.44
C VAL A 501 1.06 -28.49 4.59
N GLN A 502 0.11 -29.26 5.12
CA GLN A 502 -1.18 -29.53 4.45
C GLN A 502 -1.97 -28.24 4.16
N ILE A 503 -2.06 -27.32 5.12
CA ILE A 503 -2.78 -26.06 4.92
C ILE A 503 -2.10 -25.23 3.83
N LEU A 504 -0.78 -25.04 3.92
CA LEU A 504 -0.04 -24.25 2.94
C LEU A 504 -0.15 -24.85 1.53
N ALA A 505 -0.02 -26.17 1.40
CA ALA A 505 -0.17 -26.87 0.14
C ALA A 505 -1.56 -26.70 -0.48
N ASN A 506 -2.61 -26.74 0.34
CA ASN A 506 -4.00 -26.61 -0.11
C ASN A 506 -4.45 -25.15 -0.29
N SER A 507 -3.59 -24.16 -0.04
CA SER A 507 -3.92 -22.73 -0.14
C SER A 507 -3.54 -22.10 -1.49
N GLY A 508 -3.09 -22.90 -2.46
CA GLY A 508 -2.79 -22.43 -3.83
C GLY A 508 -1.35 -21.99 -4.05
N ALA A 509 -0.40 -22.37 -3.19
CA ALA A 509 1.02 -22.23 -3.44
C ALA A 509 1.46 -23.16 -4.58
N ASP A 510 2.43 -22.72 -5.40
CA ASP A 510 2.92 -23.56 -6.51
C ASP A 510 3.95 -24.59 -6.05
N LEU A 511 4.65 -24.31 -4.94
CA LEU A 511 5.57 -25.24 -4.28
C LEU A 511 5.74 -24.90 -2.78
N ILE A 512 6.35 -25.81 -2.03
CA ILE A 512 6.78 -25.61 -0.64
C ILE A 512 8.28 -25.31 -0.60
N ALA A 513 8.67 -24.26 0.13
CA ALA A 513 10.05 -23.94 0.43
C ALA A 513 10.38 -24.38 1.86
N PHE A 514 10.90 -25.60 2.04
CA PHE A 514 11.51 -25.98 3.31
C PHE A 514 12.89 -25.34 3.39
N GLU A 515 13.03 -24.35 4.26
CA GLU A 515 14.19 -23.47 4.27
C GLU A 515 14.85 -23.34 5.64
N THR A 516 16.15 -23.04 5.61
CA THR A 516 16.99 -22.96 6.81
C THR A 516 16.98 -24.26 7.61
N ILE A 517 17.08 -25.40 6.91
CA ILE A 517 17.09 -26.74 7.52
C ILE A 517 18.44 -26.95 8.23
N PRO A 518 18.49 -27.12 9.56
CA PRO A 518 19.76 -27.09 10.30
C PRO A 518 20.30 -28.47 10.68
N ASN A 519 19.59 -29.55 10.36
CA ASN A 519 19.99 -30.93 10.67
C ASN A 519 19.39 -31.95 9.69
N LYS A 520 20.01 -33.14 9.63
CA LYS A 520 19.55 -34.24 8.76
C LYS A 520 18.22 -34.86 9.21
N LEU A 521 17.99 -34.96 10.52
CA LEU A 521 16.80 -35.61 11.09
C LEU A 521 15.50 -34.93 10.62
N GLU A 522 15.50 -33.60 10.56
CA GLU A 522 14.36 -32.81 10.10
C GLU A 522 14.17 -32.91 8.59
N ALA A 523 15.25 -32.99 7.81
CA ALA A 523 15.18 -33.27 6.38
C ALA A 523 14.52 -34.64 6.10
N GLU A 524 14.84 -35.66 6.90
CA GLU A 524 14.20 -36.97 6.82
C GLU A 524 12.71 -36.91 7.20
N ALA A 525 12.35 -36.13 8.23
CA ALA A 525 10.96 -35.91 8.60
C ALA A 525 10.16 -35.21 7.48
N TYR A 526 10.76 -34.22 6.80
CA TYR A 526 10.13 -33.57 5.65
C TYR A 526 9.96 -34.51 4.47
N ALA A 527 10.95 -35.34 4.17
CA ALA A 527 10.85 -36.34 3.10
C ALA A 527 9.71 -37.33 3.38
N ASP A 528 9.63 -37.86 4.60
CA ASP A 528 8.53 -38.75 5.00
C ASP A 528 7.17 -38.05 4.99
N LEU A 529 7.12 -36.76 5.32
CA LEU A 529 5.89 -35.95 5.29
C LEU A 529 5.41 -35.72 3.85
N LEU A 530 6.32 -35.47 2.92
CA LEU A 530 5.98 -35.25 1.52
C LEU A 530 5.34 -36.48 0.88
N GLU A 531 5.63 -37.70 1.35
CA GLU A 531 4.99 -38.93 0.85
C GLU A 531 3.52 -39.10 1.32
N GLU A 532 3.03 -38.25 2.24
CA GLU A 532 1.62 -38.19 2.64
C GLU A 532 0.75 -37.41 1.61
N ASP A 533 -0.40 -36.89 2.04
CA ASP A 533 -1.35 -36.11 1.23
C ASP A 533 -0.89 -34.67 0.96
N ILE A 534 0.29 -34.53 0.34
CA ILE A 534 0.85 -33.26 -0.13
C ILE A 534 1.02 -33.34 -1.65
N ASN A 535 0.24 -32.54 -2.37
CA ASN A 535 0.09 -32.67 -3.83
C ASN A 535 0.87 -31.63 -4.65
N ILE A 536 1.69 -30.80 -4.00
CA ILE A 536 2.55 -29.82 -4.66
C ILE A 536 4.04 -30.17 -4.44
N PRO A 537 4.93 -29.78 -5.36
CA PRO A 537 6.36 -30.03 -5.21
C PRO A 537 6.98 -29.18 -4.10
N ALA A 538 8.22 -29.50 -3.72
CA ALA A 538 8.97 -28.76 -2.72
C ALA A 538 10.44 -28.53 -3.13
N TRP A 539 11.11 -27.59 -2.48
CA TRP A 539 12.57 -27.60 -2.39
C TRP A 539 13.02 -27.75 -0.95
N PHE A 540 14.23 -28.27 -0.77
CA PHE A 540 14.93 -28.28 0.53
C PHE A 540 16.14 -27.35 0.45
N SER A 541 16.21 -26.38 1.34
CA SER A 541 17.34 -25.47 1.46
C SER A 541 17.98 -25.57 2.85
N PHE A 542 19.26 -25.91 2.88
CA PHE A 542 20.02 -26.09 4.11
C PHE A 542 20.76 -24.81 4.49
N THR A 543 21.12 -24.68 5.77
CA THR A 543 22.03 -23.63 6.24
C THR A 543 23.35 -24.25 6.69
N SER A 544 24.45 -23.51 6.55
CA SER A 544 25.79 -23.93 6.97
C SER A 544 26.58 -22.75 7.55
N LYS A 545 27.38 -23.01 8.58
CA LYS A 545 28.24 -21.99 9.22
C LYS A 545 29.71 -22.08 8.81
N ASP A 546 30.13 -23.23 8.31
CA ASP A 546 31.51 -23.58 8.00
C ASP A 546 31.72 -23.94 6.51
N GLY A 547 30.64 -24.00 5.73
CA GLY A 547 30.70 -24.40 4.32
C GLY A 547 30.75 -25.91 4.08
N VAL A 548 30.60 -26.73 5.12
CA VAL A 548 30.75 -28.20 5.03
C VAL A 548 29.60 -28.92 5.74
N THR A 549 29.19 -28.45 6.90
CA THR A 549 28.18 -29.07 7.75
C THR A 549 26.97 -28.17 7.95
N VAL A 550 25.81 -28.78 8.19
CA VAL A 550 24.65 -28.08 8.75
C VAL A 550 24.89 -27.84 10.26
N PRO A 551 24.26 -26.86 10.91
CA PRO A 551 24.49 -26.50 12.30
C PRO A 551 24.67 -27.63 13.32
N ARG A 552 23.87 -28.71 13.22
CA ARG A 552 23.97 -29.86 14.14
C ARG A 552 25.26 -30.68 13.97
N GLY A 553 25.98 -30.49 12.86
CA GLY A 553 27.23 -31.17 12.51
C GLY A 553 27.08 -32.24 11.41
N ASP A 554 25.87 -32.50 10.92
CA ASP A 554 25.68 -33.41 9.79
C ASP A 554 26.31 -32.82 8.51
N SER A 555 26.89 -33.66 7.65
CA SER A 555 27.40 -33.19 6.35
C SER A 555 26.26 -32.66 5.47
N VAL A 556 26.44 -31.47 4.87
CA VAL A 556 25.47 -30.91 3.92
C VAL A 556 25.21 -31.87 2.75
N VAL A 557 26.24 -32.60 2.32
CA VAL A 557 26.14 -33.59 1.24
C VAL A 557 25.24 -34.76 1.64
N GLU A 558 25.33 -35.23 2.89
CA GLU A 558 24.46 -36.30 3.40
C GLU A 558 23.01 -35.84 3.57
N CYS A 559 22.79 -34.58 3.98
CA CYS A 559 21.46 -33.98 4.00
C CYS A 559 20.88 -33.84 2.58
N ALA A 560 21.70 -33.42 1.62
CA ALA A 560 21.30 -33.29 0.22
C ALA A 560 20.92 -34.63 -0.43
N LYS A 561 21.56 -35.74 -0.06
CA LYS A 561 21.16 -37.09 -0.51
C LYS A 561 19.74 -37.46 -0.09
N VAL A 562 19.33 -37.06 1.12
CA VAL A 562 17.94 -37.26 1.59
C VAL A 562 16.97 -36.51 0.67
N ALA A 563 17.25 -35.23 0.40
CA ALA A 563 16.44 -34.39 -0.48
C ALA A 563 16.44 -34.90 -1.94
N ASP A 564 17.57 -35.40 -2.44
CA ASP A 564 17.69 -35.94 -3.81
C ASP A 564 16.84 -37.20 -3.99
N SER A 565 16.79 -38.06 -2.96
CA SER A 565 16.01 -39.30 -2.98
C SER A 565 14.49 -39.08 -3.00
N CYS A 566 13.99 -37.92 -2.56
CA CYS A 566 12.56 -37.60 -2.55
C CYS A 566 12.10 -37.08 -3.92
N THR A 567 11.13 -37.76 -4.54
CA THR A 567 10.66 -37.41 -5.90
C THR A 567 9.89 -36.09 -5.97
N LYS A 568 9.20 -35.70 -4.90
CA LYS A 568 8.48 -34.42 -4.81
C LYS A 568 9.41 -33.23 -4.55
N VAL A 569 10.67 -33.48 -4.19
CA VAL A 569 11.68 -32.43 -4.09
C VAL A 569 12.23 -32.12 -5.49
N VAL A 570 11.99 -30.89 -5.98
CA VAL A 570 12.33 -30.45 -7.34
C VAL A 570 13.55 -29.52 -7.40
N ALA A 571 14.05 -29.05 -6.24
CA ALA A 571 15.30 -28.29 -6.13
C ALA A 571 15.94 -28.51 -4.75
N ILE A 572 17.26 -28.36 -4.67
CA ILE A 572 18.05 -28.50 -3.44
C ILE A 572 18.97 -27.30 -3.30
N GLY A 573 19.14 -26.75 -2.11
CA GLY A 573 19.84 -25.47 -2.01
C GLY A 573 20.48 -25.15 -0.69
N ILE A 574 21.01 -23.93 -0.65
CA ILE A 574 21.60 -23.30 0.51
C ILE A 574 21.02 -21.90 0.70
N ASN A 575 20.59 -21.60 1.91
CA ASN A 575 20.14 -20.27 2.29
C ASN A 575 20.65 -19.85 3.65
N CYS A 576 20.56 -18.55 3.90
CA CYS A 576 20.93 -17.95 5.16
C CYS A 576 22.35 -18.34 5.65
N THR A 577 23.24 -18.57 4.68
CA THR A 577 24.67 -18.89 4.83
C THR A 577 25.50 -17.69 4.35
N ALA A 578 26.70 -17.50 4.88
CA ALA A 578 27.59 -16.43 4.43
C ALA A 578 27.99 -16.63 2.95
N PRO A 579 27.99 -15.58 2.10
CA PRO A 579 28.28 -15.69 0.67
C PRO A 579 29.60 -16.40 0.33
N ARG A 580 30.63 -16.22 1.17
CA ARG A 580 31.96 -16.84 0.97
C ARG A 580 31.94 -18.36 0.87
N TYR A 581 30.97 -19.04 1.49
CA TYR A 581 30.87 -20.50 1.46
C TYR A 581 30.01 -21.03 0.32
N ILE A 582 29.25 -20.17 -0.37
CA ILE A 582 28.23 -20.61 -1.32
C ILE A 582 28.84 -21.32 -2.53
N HIS A 583 29.98 -20.87 -3.04
CA HIS A 583 30.61 -21.47 -4.22
C HIS A 583 30.99 -22.94 -3.98
N ASP A 584 31.70 -23.23 -2.89
CA ASP A 584 32.16 -24.59 -2.56
C ASP A 584 30.98 -25.51 -2.19
N LEU A 585 29.95 -24.95 -1.55
CA LEU A 585 28.71 -25.68 -1.27
C LEU A 585 27.97 -26.05 -2.56
N ILE A 586 27.89 -25.17 -3.57
CA ILE A 586 27.30 -25.52 -4.88
C ILE A 586 28.06 -26.70 -5.52
N ILE A 587 29.40 -26.65 -5.51
CA ILE A 587 30.23 -27.74 -6.04
C ILE A 587 29.94 -29.04 -5.31
N SER A 588 29.85 -29.00 -3.98
CA SER A 588 29.56 -30.16 -3.14
C SER A 588 28.17 -30.74 -3.41
N LEU A 589 27.15 -29.89 -3.53
CA LEU A 589 25.79 -30.32 -3.87
C LEU A 589 25.73 -30.95 -5.28
N ARG A 590 26.45 -30.39 -6.26
CA ARG A 590 26.50 -30.93 -7.63
C ARG A 590 27.08 -32.33 -7.72
N GLN A 591 27.87 -32.78 -6.74
CA GLN A 591 28.39 -34.15 -6.68
C GLN A 591 27.30 -35.18 -6.40
N VAL A 592 26.17 -34.78 -5.78
CA VAL A 592 25.12 -35.70 -5.34
C VAL A 592 23.76 -35.47 -5.98
N THR A 593 23.51 -34.31 -6.58
CA THR A 593 22.22 -34.03 -7.23
C THR A 593 22.35 -33.43 -8.63
N ARG A 594 21.45 -33.88 -9.51
CA ARG A 594 21.19 -33.25 -10.82
C ARG A 594 20.03 -32.25 -10.78
N LYS A 595 19.28 -32.19 -9.67
CA LYS A 595 18.18 -31.24 -9.52
C LYS A 595 18.69 -29.80 -9.54
N PRO A 596 17.90 -28.82 -9.98
CA PRO A 596 18.24 -27.41 -9.88
C PRO A 596 18.75 -27.02 -8.48
N ILE A 597 19.82 -26.21 -8.44
CA ILE A 597 20.38 -25.71 -7.17
C ILE A 597 19.88 -24.30 -6.92
N VAL A 598 19.36 -24.07 -5.72
CA VAL A 598 18.88 -22.77 -5.24
C VAL A 598 19.81 -22.17 -4.21
N VAL A 599 20.21 -20.92 -4.40
CA VAL A 599 21.11 -20.20 -3.49
C VAL A 599 20.59 -18.81 -3.17
N TYR A 600 20.42 -18.53 -1.88
CA TYR A 600 19.97 -17.23 -1.39
C TYR A 600 20.64 -16.94 -0.04
N PRO A 601 21.90 -16.45 -0.06
CA PRO A 601 22.70 -16.22 1.14
C PRO A 601 22.27 -14.97 1.91
N ASN A 602 22.81 -14.80 3.11
CA ASN A 602 22.76 -13.50 3.81
C ASN A 602 23.65 -12.47 3.10
N SER A 603 23.48 -11.18 3.36
CA SER A 603 24.27 -10.12 2.73
C SER A 603 25.79 -10.14 3.02
N GLY A 604 26.26 -10.85 4.06
CA GLY A 604 27.70 -10.98 4.36
C GLY A 604 28.07 -10.93 5.85
N GLU A 605 27.25 -10.31 6.69
CA GLU A 605 27.59 -10.13 8.10
C GLU A 605 27.03 -11.24 9.03
N ILE A 606 27.47 -11.30 10.29
CA ILE A 606 27.24 -12.43 11.20
C ILE A 606 26.07 -12.13 12.15
N TYR A 607 25.17 -13.10 12.36
CA TYR A 607 24.09 -12.96 13.34
C TYR A 607 24.56 -13.45 14.71
N ASP A 608 24.46 -12.58 15.71
CA ASP A 608 24.61 -12.91 17.11
C ASP A 608 23.24 -13.27 17.69
N GLY A 609 22.99 -14.58 17.86
CA GLY A 609 21.74 -15.11 18.42
C GLY A 609 21.53 -14.81 19.90
N LEU A 610 22.59 -14.51 20.67
CA LEU A 610 22.47 -14.16 22.09
C LEU A 610 21.99 -12.72 22.26
N ASN A 611 22.57 -11.80 21.49
CA ASN A 611 22.24 -10.38 21.56
C ASN A 611 21.15 -9.96 20.55
N LYS A 612 20.65 -10.90 19.73
CA LYS A 612 19.70 -10.68 18.64
C LYS A 612 20.12 -9.52 17.72
N LYS A 613 21.41 -9.47 17.37
CA LYS A 613 22.02 -8.38 16.60
C LYS A 613 22.88 -8.90 15.47
N TRP A 614 22.89 -8.15 14.38
CA TRP A 614 23.82 -8.38 13.28
C TRP A 614 25.13 -7.62 13.54
N ILE A 615 26.26 -8.33 13.46
CA ILE A 615 27.60 -7.79 13.64
C ILE A 615 28.31 -7.82 12.30
N LYS A 616 28.98 -6.72 11.93
CA LYS A 616 29.86 -6.66 10.75
C LYS A 616 31.02 -7.66 10.94
N SER A 617 31.29 -8.52 9.95
CA SER A 617 32.52 -9.31 9.96
C SER A 617 33.70 -8.35 9.93
N GLU A 618 34.58 -8.40 10.93
CA GLU A 618 35.84 -7.67 10.89
C GLU A 618 36.73 -8.27 9.79
N GLY A 619 37.10 -7.46 8.79
CA GLY A 619 38.22 -7.78 7.88
C GLY A 619 37.92 -8.20 6.43
N GLU A 620 36.67 -8.17 5.94
CA GLU A 620 36.37 -8.47 4.53
C GLU A 620 36.03 -7.21 3.70
N SER A 621 36.56 -7.12 2.48
CA SER A 621 36.38 -6.00 1.54
C SER A 621 34.93 -5.85 1.07
N GLU A 622 34.56 -4.61 0.71
CA GLU A 622 33.23 -4.09 0.31
C GLU A 622 32.54 -4.75 -0.91
N GLU A 623 32.86 -5.98 -1.31
CA GLU A 623 32.21 -6.61 -2.46
C GLU A 623 30.84 -7.21 -2.06
N ASP A 624 29.76 -6.53 -2.48
CA ASP A 624 28.39 -7.06 -2.48
C ASP A 624 28.36 -8.41 -3.20
N PHE A 625 27.72 -9.43 -2.61
CA PHE A 625 27.82 -10.80 -3.11
C PHE A 625 27.28 -10.99 -4.53
N VAL A 626 26.56 -10.00 -5.04
CA VAL A 626 26.12 -9.88 -6.43
C VAL A 626 27.27 -10.13 -7.41
N SER A 627 28.52 -9.76 -7.08
CA SER A 627 29.70 -10.02 -7.94
C SER A 627 30.00 -11.51 -8.11
N TYR A 628 29.57 -12.38 -7.18
CA TYR A 628 29.81 -13.82 -7.22
C TYR A 628 28.69 -14.60 -7.94
N VAL A 629 27.56 -13.98 -8.24
CA VAL A 629 26.39 -14.65 -8.85
C VAL A 629 26.75 -15.35 -10.16
N SER A 630 27.55 -14.72 -11.03
CA SER A 630 28.02 -15.36 -12.26
C SER A 630 28.87 -16.60 -11.98
N LYS A 631 29.76 -16.55 -10.99
CA LYS A 631 30.59 -17.71 -10.58
C LYS A 631 29.73 -18.84 -10.01
N TRP A 632 28.66 -18.52 -9.28
CA TRP A 632 27.72 -19.50 -8.76
C TRP A 632 26.92 -20.18 -9.86
N ARG A 633 26.50 -19.41 -10.87
CA ARG A 633 25.85 -19.95 -12.07
C ARG A 633 26.78 -20.91 -12.80
N ASP A 634 28.03 -20.52 -13.02
CA ASP A 634 29.02 -21.34 -13.72
C ASP A 634 29.36 -22.62 -12.91
N ALA A 635 29.30 -22.56 -11.58
CA ALA A 635 29.42 -23.72 -10.70
C ALA A 635 28.19 -24.63 -10.69
N GLY A 636 27.06 -24.21 -11.28
CA GLY A 636 25.87 -25.02 -11.49
C GLY A 636 24.64 -24.61 -10.67
N ALA A 637 24.61 -23.44 -10.04
CA ALA A 637 23.36 -22.91 -9.48
C ALA A 637 22.41 -22.45 -10.60
N SER A 638 21.10 -22.53 -10.35
CA SER A 638 20.06 -22.16 -11.32
C SER A 638 19.01 -21.20 -10.75
N LEU A 639 18.88 -21.14 -9.43
CA LEU A 639 17.98 -20.23 -8.73
C LEU A 639 18.78 -19.35 -7.77
N PHE A 640 18.56 -18.04 -7.80
CA PHE A 640 19.39 -17.05 -7.10
C PHE A 640 18.53 -16.03 -6.36
N GLY A 641 18.78 -15.78 -5.08
CA GLY A 641 18.06 -14.76 -4.31
C GLY A 641 18.87 -14.19 -3.17
N GLY A 642 18.20 -13.72 -2.13
CA GLY A 642 18.83 -13.26 -0.90
C GLY A 642 18.05 -13.66 0.35
N CYS A 643 18.75 -13.82 1.47
CA CYS A 643 18.17 -14.07 2.80
C CYS A 643 18.33 -12.81 3.65
N CYS A 644 18.79 -12.93 4.89
CA CYS A 644 18.84 -11.80 5.83
C CYS A 644 19.65 -10.60 5.30
N ARG A 645 19.07 -9.41 5.50
CA ARG A 645 19.55 -8.05 5.13
C ARG A 645 19.68 -7.77 3.64
N THR A 646 19.28 -8.70 2.79
CA THR A 646 19.12 -8.41 1.37
C THR A 646 17.82 -7.62 1.14
N THR A 647 17.77 -6.85 0.06
CA THR A 647 16.67 -5.91 -0.23
C THR A 647 16.24 -6.04 -1.70
N PRO A 648 15.13 -5.39 -2.11
CA PRO A 648 14.75 -5.31 -3.52
C PRO A 648 15.88 -4.76 -4.43
N ASN A 649 16.77 -3.90 -3.93
CA ASN A 649 17.94 -3.45 -4.70
C ASN A 649 18.93 -4.58 -4.98
N THR A 650 19.15 -5.47 -4.02
CA THR A 650 19.99 -6.67 -4.18
C THR A 650 19.40 -7.56 -5.28
N ILE A 651 18.09 -7.84 -5.22
CA ILE A 651 17.40 -8.68 -6.20
C ILE A 651 17.46 -8.07 -7.61
N ARG A 652 17.34 -6.73 -7.72
CA ARG A 652 17.52 -6.02 -8.98
C ARG A 652 18.93 -6.12 -9.54
N ALA A 653 19.93 -6.10 -8.68
CA ALA A 653 21.32 -6.25 -9.08
C ALA A 653 21.60 -7.70 -9.55
N ILE A 654 21.09 -8.72 -8.84
CA ILE A 654 21.15 -10.13 -9.26
C ILE A 654 20.50 -10.30 -10.63
N ALA A 655 19.28 -9.79 -10.82
CA ALA A 655 18.54 -9.90 -12.08
C ALA A 655 19.31 -9.28 -13.27
N LYS A 656 19.97 -8.13 -13.07
CA LYS A 656 20.80 -7.47 -14.09
C LYS A 656 22.06 -8.27 -14.44
N VAL A 657 22.74 -8.81 -13.44
CA VAL A 657 23.95 -9.63 -13.66
C VAL A 657 23.59 -10.88 -14.47
N LEU A 658 22.45 -11.51 -14.16
CA LEU A 658 22.01 -12.72 -14.86
C LEU A 658 21.52 -12.43 -16.29
N SER A 659 20.90 -11.27 -16.55
CA SER A 659 20.44 -10.86 -17.89
C SER A 659 21.55 -10.38 -18.83
N GLY A 660 22.76 -10.11 -18.31
CA GLY A 660 23.88 -9.62 -19.11
C GLY A 660 23.83 -8.12 -19.43
N GLU A 661 22.95 -7.37 -18.78
CA GLU A 661 22.89 -5.90 -18.91
C GLU A 661 24.08 -5.26 -18.16
N SER A 662 25.04 -4.70 -18.89
CA SER A 662 26.15 -3.95 -18.28
C SER A 662 25.62 -2.74 -17.49
N PRO A 663 26.17 -2.42 -16.31
CA PRO A 663 25.85 -1.17 -15.62
C PRO A 663 26.18 -0.01 -16.56
N ALA A 664 25.18 0.82 -16.88
CA ALA A 664 25.38 2.00 -17.70
C ALA A 664 26.51 2.83 -17.12
N ALA A 665 27.66 2.87 -17.82
CA ALA A 665 28.77 3.72 -17.46
C ALA A 665 28.25 5.15 -17.34
N SER A 666 28.42 5.74 -16.16
CA SER A 666 28.21 7.16 -15.95
C SER A 666 29.08 7.92 -16.94
N LYS A 667 28.48 8.41 -18.03
CA LYS A 667 29.18 9.32 -18.93
C LYS A 667 29.64 10.52 -18.10
N PRO A 668 30.93 10.87 -18.12
CA PRO A 668 31.41 12.04 -17.39
C PRO A 668 30.68 13.26 -17.93
N LYS A 669 30.03 14.01 -17.03
CA LYS A 669 29.49 15.33 -17.33
C LYS A 669 30.66 16.19 -17.81
N PHE A 670 30.73 16.45 -19.10
CA PHE A 670 31.56 17.52 -19.63
C PHE A 670 31.08 18.83 -19.00
N ARG A 671 31.95 19.45 -18.20
CA ARG A 671 31.89 20.89 -17.95
C ARG A 671 32.21 21.59 -19.26
N GLN A 672 31.26 22.37 -19.77
CA GLN A 672 31.49 23.71 -20.32
C GLN A 672 30.27 24.56 -19.99
#